data_AF-A0A1Y3N1Z7-F1
#
_entry.id   AF-A0A1Y3N1Z7-F1
#
_cell.length_a   1.000
_cell.length_b   1.000
_cell.length_c   1.000
_cell.angle_alpha   90.00
_cell.angle_beta   90.00
_cell.angle_gamma   90.00
#
_symmetry.space_group_name_H-M   'P 1'
#
loop_
_entity.id
_entity.type
_entity.pdbx_description
1 polymer ?
#
loop_
_entity_poly.entity_id
_entity_poly.type
_entity_poly.pdbx_seq_one_letter_code
_entity_poly.pdbx_strand_id
1 'polypeptide(L)'
;MKLLFILFLFLYELTPFIEKGKRAELFELTDNEVSVFKITLPEEEFALLKENPNNERNNYGYEIPVEDDYEDDTDIKLEKRDLYESDKYDIDIEFTTEYESKFISYIDVILDELRINLKLLKTYNITELYPDFKANEFPELKISDKGYCDFDYSEVLRGHKIDIMDYQYLGDEYEFVDLQNDIYCSNKEFRTLDVLIKFANMTTFNNISVDNIFVKNLVYYAFISKDESGKYTYDRRRYSIFKVYYENTRNYEVPTHLKNVNNTKIDEHKNRLFQNINEISSNIKRKVWLLKKTNFKELYPNIDFTKELPELKINENGFSDINVDEVLRGYDTKFENYDHTLDIGYNYHDLNILIHQSNHHFDLLKILTTLAQMTTFTDAEGDDEFTRRLVYYKFVSRNDAHQYSFHRDDYNAFCETYYNNIDNIDTQSSRGGDDNTNDDEYEHYQIELSETLDKYLNLLRNILIALKNVNFSETYPDIDFGKELPELKVNEAGYSEINIGDIIRGCDFTNEYYNELDLNVNSIDSTELQFLIYHTNQDFNILKVFNILASHIDTADENYSSELISYLMKYKFCNVNEDGSYTYDQESYNVFKFFYNEMHISSVTKDSMDEVLQEIFDDSLSELRKEVELFKKYNLKELYPNINFDKDIPELKVNERGYSSINIDEVMKGFVFDSDKYLKFIRKGPVDNFVMERISYLSNPNFNIIKILLTLKEETTFTNSITDNNLTENIAKYIYVTFNDDDGTFSYDVDLSNEFNTEYYLYSNVPYLKSTNDEVRRLFVSELRIISNMLEALKNYNLFELYPNVDFGKELPELKVDEFGYSQIDINEILSNFVFNRDDYDLIDVFPRYRLIVYQSNKSFDFLRIFKYLTNKTIYQEDWENHELFYYLVFFKFLYRSEEGTYQFDKTRYENYVAKNPQFHPELEIHEKYEFKSKNANLAVNIQG
;
A
#
# COMPACT_ATOMS: atom_id res chain seq x y z
N MET A 1 43.65 -52.07 -26.66
CA MET A 1 42.32 -51.43 -26.57
C MET A 1 41.21 -52.39 -26.13
N LYS A 2 41.03 -53.59 -26.70
CA LYS A 2 39.97 -54.53 -26.25
C LYS A 2 40.15 -55.11 -24.82
N LEU A 3 41.38 -55.16 -24.30
CA LEU A 3 41.65 -55.60 -22.92
C LEU A 3 41.40 -54.51 -21.86
N LEU A 4 41.44 -53.22 -22.24
CA LEU A 4 41.22 -52.10 -21.32
C LEU A 4 39.71 -51.88 -21.06
N PHE A 5 38.88 -52.15 -22.08
CA PHE A 5 37.42 -52.05 -21.98
C PHE A 5 36.81 -53.18 -21.13
N ILE A 6 37.44 -54.36 -21.10
CA ILE A 6 37.02 -55.47 -20.23
C ILE A 6 37.44 -55.22 -18.77
N LEU A 7 38.56 -54.51 -18.53
CA LEU A 7 38.97 -54.15 -17.17
C LEU A 7 38.06 -53.08 -16.54
N PHE A 8 37.49 -52.18 -17.36
CA PHE A 8 36.57 -51.13 -16.88
C PHE A 8 35.19 -51.68 -16.50
N LEU A 9 34.74 -52.77 -17.13
CA LEU A 9 33.46 -53.42 -16.80
C LEU A 9 33.50 -54.26 -15.52
N PHE A 10 34.67 -54.68 -15.04
CA PHE A 10 34.79 -55.45 -13.79
C PHE A 10 35.12 -54.61 -12.54
N LEU A 11 35.41 -53.31 -12.70
CA LEU A 11 35.68 -52.41 -11.57
C LEU A 11 34.44 -51.65 -11.09
N TYR A 12 33.32 -51.72 -11.81
CA TYR A 12 32.09 -50.97 -11.47
C TYR A 12 31.17 -51.69 -10.45
N GLU A 13 31.53 -52.90 -9.99
CA GLU A 13 30.69 -53.69 -9.05
C GLU A 13 31.24 -53.82 -7.61
N LEU A 14 32.33 -53.15 -7.23
CA LEU A 14 33.02 -53.47 -5.95
C LEU A 14 33.33 -52.31 -5.00
N THR A 15 32.61 -51.19 -5.08
CA THR A 15 32.63 -50.21 -3.99
C THR A 15 31.21 -49.80 -3.60
N PRO A 16 30.71 -50.21 -2.41
CA PRO A 16 29.49 -49.62 -1.89
C PRO A 16 29.76 -48.13 -1.65
N PHE A 17 28.87 -47.28 -2.15
CA PHE A 17 28.98 -45.82 -2.11
C PHE A 17 29.03 -45.26 -0.66
N ILE A 18 28.72 -46.10 0.34
CA ILE A 18 28.81 -45.81 1.78
C ILE A 18 29.37 -47.05 2.50
N GLU A 19 30.35 -46.88 3.39
CA GLU A 19 30.88 -47.98 4.21
C GLU A 19 29.81 -48.52 5.17
N LYS A 20 29.70 -49.85 5.26
CA LYS A 20 28.72 -50.57 6.11
C LYS A 20 28.76 -50.06 7.55
N GLY A 21 27.62 -49.60 8.08
CA GLY A 21 27.50 -49.04 9.43
C GLY A 21 27.59 -47.51 9.54
N LYS A 22 27.72 -46.77 8.42
CA LYS A 22 27.59 -45.30 8.39
C LYS A 22 26.23 -44.79 7.89
N ARG A 23 25.31 -45.68 7.54
CA ARG A 23 23.93 -45.39 7.14
C ARG A 23 22.98 -45.96 8.19
N ALA A 24 21.83 -45.34 8.40
CA ALA A 24 20.83 -45.89 9.31
C ALA A 24 20.38 -47.28 8.82
N GLU A 25 20.32 -48.24 9.75
CA GLU A 25 20.13 -49.68 9.48
C GLU A 25 18.88 -49.98 8.63
N LEU A 26 17.85 -49.10 8.73
CA LEU A 26 16.61 -49.16 7.96
C LEU A 26 16.84 -49.06 6.44
N PHE A 27 17.77 -48.20 6.00
CA PHE A 27 18.04 -48.01 4.57
C PHE A 27 18.99 -49.08 4.00
N GLU A 28 19.82 -49.72 4.83
CA GLU A 28 20.60 -50.89 4.38
C GLU A 28 19.67 -52.09 4.07
N LEU A 29 18.50 -52.16 4.72
CA LEU A 29 17.53 -53.24 4.52
C LEU A 29 16.65 -53.08 3.27
N THR A 30 16.50 -51.86 2.74
CA THR A 30 15.53 -51.55 1.67
C THR A 30 16.11 -51.45 0.27
N ASP A 31 17.43 -51.51 0.11
CA ASP A 31 18.12 -51.16 -1.15
C ASP A 31 17.96 -52.20 -2.28
N ASN A 32 17.48 -53.42 -2.00
CA ASN A 32 17.38 -54.49 -3.01
C ASN A 32 15.99 -55.15 -3.15
N GLU A 33 15.03 -54.80 -2.30
CA GLU A 33 13.65 -55.30 -2.36
C GLU A 33 12.67 -54.20 -1.94
N VAL A 34 11.51 -54.10 -2.62
CA VAL A 34 10.43 -53.18 -2.23
C VAL A 34 9.98 -53.54 -0.82
N SER A 35 10.38 -52.72 0.15
CA SER A 35 10.11 -53.00 1.55
C SER A 35 8.67 -52.63 1.88
N VAL A 36 7.95 -53.58 2.47
CA VAL A 36 6.59 -53.38 2.97
C VAL A 36 6.67 -53.07 4.45
N PHE A 37 6.43 -51.82 4.82
CA PHE A 37 6.34 -51.42 6.22
C PHE A 37 4.93 -51.73 6.72
N LYS A 38 4.84 -52.66 7.68
CA LYS A 38 3.60 -52.95 8.38
C LYS A 38 3.52 -52.11 9.64
N ILE A 39 2.65 -51.11 9.62
CA ILE A 39 2.37 -50.28 10.78
C ILE A 39 1.04 -50.75 11.36
N THR A 40 1.03 -51.03 12.66
CA THR A 40 -0.19 -51.35 13.41
C THR A 40 -0.53 -50.13 14.25
N LEU A 41 -1.63 -49.47 13.93
CA LEU A 41 -2.09 -48.29 14.65
C LEU A 41 -3.31 -48.66 15.51
N PRO A 42 -3.43 -48.10 16.73
CA PRO A 42 -4.69 -48.08 17.47
C PRO A 42 -5.79 -47.38 16.67
N GLU A 43 -7.05 -47.78 16.87
CA GLU A 43 -8.19 -47.27 16.09
C GLU A 43 -8.40 -45.76 16.26
N GLU A 44 -8.05 -45.22 17.43
CA GLU A 44 -8.13 -43.80 17.77
C GLU A 44 -7.13 -42.96 16.93
N GLU A 45 -5.90 -43.45 16.76
CA GLU A 45 -4.88 -42.80 15.92
C GLU A 45 -5.19 -42.94 14.42
N PHE A 46 -5.81 -44.06 14.01
CA PHE A 46 -6.27 -44.24 12.64
C PHE A 46 -7.45 -43.31 12.28
N ALA A 47 -8.34 -43.03 13.23
CA ALA A 47 -9.42 -42.07 13.06
C ALA A 47 -8.87 -40.66 12.80
N LEU A 48 -7.89 -40.22 13.61
CA LEU A 48 -7.17 -38.95 13.41
C LEU A 48 -6.46 -38.88 12.05
N LEU A 49 -5.79 -39.97 11.63
CA LEU A 49 -5.11 -40.06 10.33
C LEU A 49 -6.08 -39.94 9.13
N LYS A 50 -7.35 -40.28 9.32
CA LYS A 50 -8.41 -40.23 8.30
C LYS A 50 -9.06 -38.85 8.17
N GLU A 51 -9.05 -38.06 9.24
CA GLU A 51 -9.72 -36.77 9.30
C GLU A 51 -8.84 -35.64 8.73
N ASN A 52 -7.51 -35.72 8.90
CA ASN A 52 -6.57 -34.68 8.44
C ASN A 52 -6.52 -34.41 6.92
N PRO A 53 -6.60 -35.38 5.99
CA PRO A 53 -6.43 -35.09 4.55
C PRO A 53 -7.64 -34.41 3.88
N ASN A 54 -8.80 -34.33 4.56
CA ASN A 54 -10.04 -33.80 3.98
C ASN A 54 -10.33 -32.34 4.35
N ASN A 55 -9.63 -31.76 5.33
CA ASN A 55 -9.91 -30.38 5.77
C ASN A 55 -9.21 -29.31 4.91
N GLU A 56 -8.12 -29.64 4.20
CA GLU A 56 -7.39 -28.64 3.40
C GLU A 56 -7.93 -28.42 1.98
N ARG A 57 -8.85 -29.27 1.48
CA ARG A 57 -9.33 -29.19 0.08
C ARG A 57 -10.62 -28.40 -0.13
N ASN A 58 -11.32 -27.98 0.93
CA ASN A 58 -12.64 -27.34 0.80
C ASN A 58 -12.63 -25.80 0.93
N ASN A 59 -11.47 -25.14 1.04
CA ASN A 59 -11.40 -23.70 1.33
C ASN A 59 -11.01 -22.77 0.16
N TYR A 60 -10.92 -23.27 -1.08
CA TYR A 60 -10.59 -22.42 -2.24
C TYR A 60 -11.51 -22.67 -3.45
N GLY A 61 -12.81 -22.47 -3.24
CA GLY A 61 -13.84 -22.45 -4.28
C GLY A 61 -14.49 -21.07 -4.41
N TYR A 62 -13.71 -20.03 -4.74
CA TYR A 62 -14.26 -18.74 -5.14
C TYR A 62 -14.61 -18.79 -6.64
N GLU A 63 -15.90 -18.91 -6.95
CA GLU A 63 -16.42 -18.57 -8.28
C GLU A 63 -16.64 -17.05 -8.33
N ILE A 64 -15.82 -16.35 -9.12
CA ILE A 64 -16.03 -14.94 -9.45
C ILE A 64 -17.30 -14.85 -10.32
N PRO A 65 -18.33 -14.09 -9.92
CA PRO A 65 -19.44 -13.80 -10.82
C PRO A 65 -18.94 -12.85 -11.91
N VAL A 66 -18.97 -13.31 -13.16
CA VAL A 66 -18.78 -12.45 -14.33
C VAL A 66 -20.02 -11.56 -14.43
N GLU A 67 -19.87 -10.26 -14.16
CA GLU A 67 -20.89 -9.25 -14.44
C GLU A 67 -21.00 -9.08 -15.96
N ASP A 68 -21.99 -9.74 -16.56
CA ASP A 68 -22.44 -9.44 -17.91
C ASP A 68 -23.25 -8.13 -17.88
N ASP A 69 -22.76 -7.13 -18.63
CA ASP A 69 -23.48 -5.89 -18.95
C ASP A 69 -24.86 -6.20 -19.56
N TYR A 70 -25.92 -5.99 -18.78
CA TYR A 70 -27.28 -6.04 -19.30
C TYR A 70 -27.66 -4.69 -19.92
N GLU A 71 -27.67 -4.68 -21.26
CA GLU A 71 -28.49 -3.74 -22.02
C GLU A 71 -29.97 -3.93 -21.64
N ASP A 72 -30.53 -2.91 -21.00
CA ASP A 72 -31.92 -2.78 -20.60
C ASP A 72 -32.81 -2.56 -21.82
N ASP A 73 -33.39 -3.65 -22.34
CA ASP A 73 -34.57 -3.58 -23.19
C ASP A 73 -35.44 -4.82 -22.95
N THR A 74 -36.43 -4.73 -22.06
CA THR A 74 -37.80 -5.21 -22.33
C THR A 74 -38.78 -4.89 -21.19
N ASP A 75 -39.82 -4.14 -21.55
CA ASP A 75 -41.10 -4.02 -20.85
C ASP A 75 -41.69 -5.42 -20.50
N ILE A 76 -41.51 -5.87 -19.26
CA ILE A 76 -42.29 -6.99 -18.70
C ILE A 76 -43.13 -6.49 -17.53
N LYS A 77 -44.44 -6.43 -17.76
CA LYS A 77 -45.45 -6.22 -16.72
C LYS A 77 -45.43 -7.39 -15.73
N LEU A 78 -44.86 -7.16 -14.55
CA LEU A 78 -45.00 -8.06 -13.41
C LEU A 78 -46.37 -7.85 -12.75
N GLU A 79 -47.22 -8.88 -12.85
CA GLU A 79 -48.45 -9.00 -12.07
C GLU A 79 -48.10 -9.19 -10.59
N LYS A 80 -48.65 -8.32 -9.74
CA LYS A 80 -48.63 -8.43 -8.28
C LYS A 80 -49.20 -9.78 -7.84
N ARG A 81 -48.38 -10.60 -7.17
CA ARG A 81 -48.84 -11.67 -6.31
C ARG A 81 -48.69 -11.24 -4.85
N ASP A 82 -49.82 -11.19 -4.17
CA ASP A 82 -49.93 -11.02 -2.73
C ASP A 82 -49.23 -12.18 -2.01
N LEU A 83 -48.18 -11.86 -1.24
CA LEU A 83 -47.59 -12.73 -0.22
C LEU A 83 -47.36 -11.85 1.01
N TYR A 84 -48.41 -11.72 1.82
CA TYR A 84 -48.31 -11.30 3.21
C TYR A 84 -48.49 -12.55 4.09
N GLU A 85 -47.74 -12.56 5.20
CA GLU A 85 -47.73 -13.52 6.31
C GLU A 85 -46.74 -14.71 6.17
N SER A 86 -45.51 -14.48 6.66
CA SER A 86 -44.86 -15.44 7.56
C SER A 86 -43.78 -14.75 8.41
N ASP A 87 -44.05 -14.70 9.71
CA ASP A 87 -43.15 -14.85 10.84
C ASP A 87 -41.83 -14.06 10.90
N LYS A 88 -41.81 -13.15 11.87
CA LYS A 88 -40.65 -12.61 12.59
C LYS A 88 -39.64 -13.74 12.89
N TYR A 89 -38.65 -13.89 12.02
CA TYR A 89 -37.35 -14.37 12.40
C TYR A 89 -36.50 -13.12 12.68
N ASP A 90 -36.01 -13.00 13.92
CA ASP A 90 -34.85 -12.17 14.23
C ASP A 90 -33.69 -12.81 13.45
N ILE A 91 -33.48 -12.33 12.22
CA ILE A 91 -32.28 -12.62 11.45
C ILE A 91 -31.24 -11.67 12.05
N ASP A 92 -30.36 -12.21 12.88
CA ASP A 92 -29.06 -11.59 13.13
C ASP A 92 -28.35 -11.56 11.77
N ILE A 93 -28.47 -10.41 11.09
CA ILE A 93 -27.73 -10.13 9.87
C ILE A 93 -26.28 -9.99 10.31
N GLU A 94 -25.49 -11.05 10.14
CA GLU A 94 -24.04 -10.95 10.11
C GLU A 94 -23.69 -10.00 8.95
N PHE A 95 -23.48 -8.73 9.29
CA PHE A 95 -22.92 -7.74 8.37
C PHE A 95 -21.56 -8.27 7.93
N THR A 96 -21.44 -8.64 6.66
CA THR A 96 -20.15 -9.03 6.11
C THR A 96 -19.28 -7.78 6.02
N THR A 97 -17.98 -7.95 6.29
CA THR A 97 -16.96 -6.89 6.22
C THR A 97 -16.95 -6.14 4.88
N GLU A 98 -17.42 -6.78 3.81
CA GLU A 98 -17.59 -6.18 2.48
C GLU A 98 -18.69 -5.12 2.43
N TYR A 99 -19.84 -5.34 3.06
CA TYR A 99 -20.93 -4.37 3.09
C TYR A 99 -20.53 -3.11 3.87
N GLU A 100 -19.89 -3.28 5.03
CA GLU A 100 -19.40 -2.15 5.83
C GLU A 100 -18.34 -1.35 5.07
N SER A 101 -17.39 -2.02 4.41
CA SER A 101 -16.38 -1.36 3.58
C SER A 101 -16.99 -0.51 2.46
N LYS A 102 -17.97 -1.08 1.73
CA LYS A 102 -18.70 -0.35 0.69
C LYS A 102 -19.47 0.84 1.27
N PHE A 103 -20.10 0.68 2.43
CA PHE A 103 -20.85 1.74 3.08
C PHE A 103 -19.96 2.88 3.57
N ILE A 104 -18.79 2.57 4.15
CA ILE A 104 -17.77 3.56 4.54
C ILE A 104 -17.33 4.35 3.31
N SER A 105 -17.03 3.67 2.21
CA SER A 105 -16.67 4.33 0.94
C SER A 105 -17.77 5.30 0.46
N TYR A 106 -19.05 4.96 0.68
CA TYR A 106 -20.17 5.83 0.35
C TYR A 106 -20.30 7.03 1.29
N ILE A 107 -20.10 6.84 2.60
CA ILE A 107 -20.08 7.95 3.56
C ILE A 107 -19.00 8.96 3.15
N ASP A 108 -17.80 8.49 2.81
CA ASP A 108 -16.68 9.37 2.44
C ASP A 108 -17.02 10.23 1.21
N VAL A 109 -17.57 9.61 0.16
CA VAL A 109 -18.04 10.32 -1.04
C VAL A 109 -19.14 11.34 -0.68
N ILE A 110 -20.11 10.96 0.16
CA ILE A 110 -21.20 11.86 0.59
C ILE A 110 -20.66 13.03 1.41
N LEU A 111 -19.67 12.79 2.26
CA LEU A 111 -19.01 13.83 3.05
C LEU A 111 -18.23 14.80 2.17
N ASP A 112 -17.55 14.31 1.14
CA ASP A 112 -16.89 15.18 0.17
C ASP A 112 -17.88 16.04 -0.61
N GLU A 113 -19.01 15.47 -1.05
CA GLU A 113 -20.08 16.25 -1.67
C GLU A 113 -20.66 17.28 -0.69
N LEU A 114 -20.85 16.92 0.58
CA LEU A 114 -21.35 17.82 1.62
C LEU A 114 -20.38 18.99 1.84
N ARG A 115 -19.08 18.69 1.96
CA ARG A 115 -17.99 19.67 2.06
C ARG A 115 -17.99 20.64 0.87
N ILE A 116 -18.13 20.12 -0.35
CA ILE A 116 -18.25 20.91 -1.58
C ILE A 116 -19.47 21.84 -1.50
N ASN A 117 -20.64 21.32 -1.15
CA ASN A 117 -21.87 22.12 -1.09
C ASN A 117 -21.80 23.23 -0.03
N LEU A 118 -21.28 22.93 1.17
CA LEU A 118 -21.07 23.93 2.23
C LEU A 118 -20.05 24.99 1.82
N LYS A 119 -18.96 24.60 1.14
CA LYS A 119 -17.99 25.53 0.57
C LYS A 119 -18.64 26.47 -0.44
N LEU A 120 -19.44 25.93 -1.37
CA LEU A 120 -20.12 26.74 -2.38
C LEU A 120 -21.11 27.74 -1.75
N LEU A 121 -21.81 27.37 -0.69
CA LEU A 121 -22.67 28.31 0.04
C LEU A 121 -21.90 29.49 0.65
N LYS A 122 -20.62 29.32 1.00
CA LYS A 122 -19.76 30.39 1.52
C LYS A 122 -19.11 31.25 0.43
N THR A 123 -18.90 30.73 -0.78
CA THR A 123 -18.16 31.44 -1.85
C THR A 123 -19.04 32.27 -2.80
N TYR A 124 -20.36 32.07 -2.77
CA TYR A 124 -21.29 32.83 -3.59
C TYR A 124 -22.12 33.81 -2.78
N ASN A 125 -22.31 35.00 -3.34
CA ASN A 125 -23.24 35.98 -2.82
C ASN A 125 -24.68 35.51 -3.06
N ILE A 126 -25.29 34.94 -2.03
CA ILE A 126 -26.64 34.35 -2.09
C ILE A 126 -27.69 35.41 -2.41
N THR A 127 -27.54 36.62 -1.87
CA THR A 127 -28.52 37.70 -2.11
C THR A 127 -28.43 38.28 -3.52
N GLU A 128 -27.24 38.22 -4.14
CA GLU A 128 -27.06 38.61 -5.53
C GLU A 128 -27.59 37.53 -6.48
N LEU A 129 -27.27 36.26 -6.22
CA LEU A 129 -27.74 35.13 -7.04
C LEU A 129 -29.25 34.92 -6.94
N TYR A 130 -29.82 35.11 -5.74
CA TYR A 130 -31.22 34.88 -5.44
C TYR A 130 -31.82 36.08 -4.69
N PRO A 131 -32.12 37.20 -5.37
CA PRO A 131 -32.64 38.42 -4.72
C PRO A 131 -33.97 38.23 -3.98
N ASP A 132 -34.77 37.25 -4.41
CA ASP A 132 -36.04 36.90 -3.78
C ASP A 132 -35.88 35.90 -2.62
N PHE A 133 -34.65 35.49 -2.28
CA PHE A 133 -34.38 34.58 -1.17
C PHE A 133 -34.66 35.25 0.17
N LYS A 134 -35.47 34.60 0.99
CA LYS A 134 -35.85 35.08 2.32
C LYS A 134 -34.90 34.51 3.36
N ALA A 135 -33.82 35.24 3.65
CA ALA A 135 -32.79 34.80 4.61
C ALA A 135 -33.36 34.43 6.00
N ASN A 136 -34.46 35.04 6.42
CA ASN A 136 -35.13 34.71 7.68
C ASN A 136 -35.83 33.33 7.70
N GLU A 137 -36.03 32.69 6.56
CA GLU A 137 -36.48 31.29 6.48
C GLU A 137 -35.35 30.30 6.85
N PHE A 138 -34.08 30.73 6.73
CA PHE A 138 -32.87 29.93 6.99
C PHE A 138 -31.83 30.72 7.81
N PRO A 139 -32.15 31.10 9.06
CA PRO A 139 -31.25 31.88 9.92
C PRO A 139 -29.90 31.18 10.17
N GLU A 140 -29.84 29.86 10.07
CA GLU A 140 -28.62 29.05 10.23
C GLU A 140 -27.52 29.40 9.21
N LEU A 141 -27.87 29.96 8.05
CA LEU A 141 -26.89 30.39 7.03
C LEU A 141 -26.06 31.61 7.46
N LYS A 142 -26.53 32.37 8.46
CA LYS A 142 -25.89 33.59 8.96
C LYS A 142 -25.44 34.51 7.81
N ILE A 143 -26.36 34.84 6.90
CA ILE A 143 -26.04 35.66 5.72
C ILE A 143 -25.63 37.07 6.15
N SER A 144 -24.44 37.50 5.74
CA SER A 144 -23.88 38.82 6.02
C SER A 144 -24.65 39.94 5.32
N ASP A 145 -24.38 41.19 5.68
CA ASP A 145 -24.92 42.37 4.99
C ASP A 145 -24.43 42.49 3.53
N LYS A 146 -23.31 41.82 3.22
CA LYS A 146 -22.78 41.65 1.85
C LYS A 146 -23.43 40.49 1.09
N GLY A 147 -24.21 39.64 1.75
CA GLY A 147 -24.98 38.58 1.11
C GLY A 147 -24.32 37.20 1.07
N TYR A 148 -23.20 36.98 1.77
CA TYR A 148 -22.51 35.69 1.85
C TYR A 148 -22.83 34.95 3.14
N CYS A 149 -22.71 33.62 3.16
CA CYS A 149 -22.97 32.83 4.36
C CYS A 149 -21.78 32.83 5.35
N ASP A 150 -22.05 33.14 6.62
CA ASP A 150 -21.04 33.24 7.70
C ASP A 150 -21.24 32.18 8.81
N PHE A 151 -21.68 30.97 8.44
CA PHE A 151 -21.73 29.84 9.36
C PHE A 151 -20.34 29.22 9.60
N ASP A 152 -20.18 28.58 10.77
CA ASP A 152 -18.98 27.83 11.12
C ASP A 152 -19.00 26.48 10.39
N TYR A 153 -18.09 26.31 9.45
CA TYR A 153 -18.02 25.15 8.57
C TYR A 153 -17.80 23.84 9.34
N SER A 154 -16.95 23.86 10.36
CA SER A 154 -16.59 22.69 11.16
C SER A 154 -17.69 22.33 12.16
N GLU A 155 -18.42 23.31 12.69
CA GLU A 155 -19.61 23.08 13.52
C GLU A 155 -20.72 22.41 12.70
N VAL A 156 -20.98 22.88 11.47
CA VAL A 156 -22.01 22.31 10.60
C VAL A 156 -21.69 20.86 10.25
N LEU A 157 -20.46 20.56 9.81
CA LEU A 157 -20.05 19.19 9.48
C LEU A 157 -20.18 18.23 10.66
N ARG A 158 -19.70 18.64 11.86
CA ARG A 158 -19.80 17.82 13.08
C ARG A 158 -21.24 17.57 13.54
N GLY A 159 -22.19 18.42 13.14
CA GLY A 159 -23.60 18.23 13.46
C GLY A 159 -24.29 17.15 12.64
N HIS A 160 -23.67 16.66 11.54
CA HIS A 160 -24.20 15.54 10.77
C HIS A 160 -23.86 14.19 11.42
N LYS A 161 -24.82 13.27 11.42
CA LYS A 161 -24.62 11.88 11.81
C LYS A 161 -23.92 11.15 10.67
N ILE A 162 -22.73 10.63 10.96
CA ILE A 162 -21.88 9.92 9.99
C ILE A 162 -21.59 8.49 10.42
N ASP A 163 -22.16 8.07 11.55
CA ASP A 163 -21.99 6.71 12.05
C ASP A 163 -22.89 5.77 11.25
N ILE A 164 -22.31 4.72 10.64
CA ILE A 164 -23.04 3.67 9.93
C ILE A 164 -24.17 3.07 10.79
N MET A 165 -23.97 3.02 12.11
CA MET A 165 -24.94 2.50 13.06
C MET A 165 -26.23 3.33 13.10
N ASP A 166 -26.17 4.62 12.76
CA ASP A 166 -27.37 5.47 12.66
C ASP A 166 -28.24 5.11 11.44
N TYR A 167 -27.72 4.31 10.50
CA TYR A 167 -28.29 4.04 9.18
C TYR A 167 -28.55 2.55 8.91
N GLN A 168 -28.45 1.69 9.93
CA GLN A 168 -28.67 0.24 9.79
C GLN A 168 -30.08 -0.14 9.32
N TYR A 169 -31.07 0.73 9.51
CA TYR A 169 -32.45 0.49 9.08
C TYR A 169 -32.63 0.47 7.55
N LEU A 170 -31.57 0.79 6.81
CA LEU A 170 -31.60 0.96 5.36
C LEU A 170 -31.47 -0.36 4.60
N GLY A 171 -30.90 -1.40 5.23
CA GLY A 171 -30.80 -2.76 4.67
C GLY A 171 -29.91 -2.87 3.42
N ASP A 172 -29.84 -4.06 2.84
CA ASP A 172 -28.97 -4.35 1.69
C ASP A 172 -29.45 -3.75 0.36
N GLU A 173 -30.75 -3.49 0.24
CA GLU A 173 -31.38 -2.95 -0.98
C GLU A 173 -31.27 -1.42 -1.11
N TYR A 174 -30.45 -0.79 -0.27
CA TYR A 174 -30.45 0.66 -0.18
C TYR A 174 -29.72 1.36 -1.32
N GLU A 175 -30.35 2.38 -1.88
CA GLU A 175 -29.70 3.24 -2.88
C GLU A 175 -28.83 4.30 -2.18
N PHE A 176 -27.59 4.47 -2.64
CA PHE A 176 -26.63 5.52 -2.22
C PHE A 176 -27.28 6.91 -2.01
N VAL A 177 -28.25 7.25 -2.84
CA VAL A 177 -28.99 8.51 -2.84
C VAL A 177 -29.79 8.70 -1.55
N ASP A 178 -30.46 7.65 -1.09
CA ASP A 178 -31.26 7.76 0.12
C ASP A 178 -30.31 7.99 1.32
N LEU A 179 -29.11 7.36 1.33
CA LEU A 179 -28.09 7.55 2.39
C LEU A 179 -27.64 9.00 2.43
N GLN A 180 -27.35 9.55 1.26
CA GLN A 180 -26.96 10.94 1.09
C GLN A 180 -28.04 11.87 1.67
N ASN A 181 -29.31 11.62 1.39
CA ASN A 181 -30.41 12.45 1.88
C ASN A 181 -30.54 12.35 3.41
N ASP A 182 -30.45 11.15 3.96
CA ASP A 182 -30.54 10.93 5.41
C ASP A 182 -29.36 11.58 6.16
N ILE A 183 -28.14 11.49 5.61
CA ILE A 183 -26.97 12.22 6.14
C ILE A 183 -27.19 13.73 6.07
N TYR A 184 -27.64 14.28 4.94
CA TYR A 184 -27.86 15.72 4.81
C TYR A 184 -28.98 16.25 5.72
N CYS A 185 -29.91 15.40 6.15
CA CYS A 185 -30.99 15.74 7.08
C CYS A 185 -30.66 15.50 8.54
N SER A 186 -29.55 14.82 8.84
CA SER A 186 -29.22 14.41 10.20
C SER A 186 -28.86 15.60 11.11
N ASN A 187 -28.31 16.69 10.57
CA ASN A 187 -28.04 17.92 11.31
C ASN A 187 -29.32 18.77 11.44
N LYS A 188 -29.90 18.78 12.64
CA LYS A 188 -31.14 19.52 12.91
C LYS A 188 -30.93 21.03 13.12
N GLU A 189 -29.72 21.43 13.49
CA GLU A 189 -29.37 22.84 13.72
C GLU A 189 -29.00 23.55 12.42
N PHE A 190 -28.60 22.80 11.38
CA PHE A 190 -28.31 23.32 10.06
C PHE A 190 -28.98 22.46 8.97
N ARG A 191 -30.09 22.96 8.42
CA ARG A 191 -30.94 22.19 7.49
C ARG A 191 -30.37 22.16 6.06
N THR A 192 -29.20 21.54 5.88
CA THR A 192 -28.45 21.55 4.62
C THR A 192 -29.30 21.11 3.43
N LEU A 193 -30.02 19.99 3.53
CA LEU A 193 -30.83 19.49 2.42
C LEU A 193 -31.95 20.47 2.02
N ASP A 194 -32.65 21.05 3.00
CA ASP A 194 -33.73 22.01 2.75
C ASP A 194 -33.22 23.29 2.09
N VAL A 195 -32.04 23.76 2.51
CA VAL A 195 -31.37 24.91 1.91
C VAL A 195 -31.06 24.64 0.43
N LEU A 196 -30.46 23.49 0.12
CA LEU A 196 -30.07 23.13 -1.25
C LEU A 196 -31.30 22.91 -2.15
N ILE A 197 -32.34 22.23 -1.64
CA ILE A 197 -33.63 22.09 -2.34
C ILE A 197 -34.27 23.45 -2.60
N LYS A 198 -34.23 24.38 -1.63
CA LYS A 198 -34.77 25.73 -1.80
C LYS A 198 -34.06 26.47 -2.93
N PHE A 199 -32.73 26.45 -2.96
CA PHE A 199 -31.97 27.09 -4.04
C PHE A 199 -32.19 26.40 -5.38
N ALA A 200 -32.24 25.07 -5.43
CA ALA A 200 -32.53 24.33 -6.66
C ALA A 200 -33.89 24.71 -7.26
N ASN A 201 -34.92 24.84 -6.42
CA ASN A 201 -36.26 25.27 -6.86
C ASN A 201 -36.33 26.73 -7.32
N MET A 202 -35.42 27.59 -6.85
CA MET A 202 -35.29 28.98 -7.30
C MET A 202 -34.42 29.11 -8.56
N THR A 203 -33.72 28.05 -8.94
CA THR A 203 -32.72 28.07 -10.01
C THR A 203 -33.33 27.72 -11.35
N THR A 204 -33.05 28.54 -12.36
CA THR A 204 -33.30 28.19 -13.76
C THR A 204 -32.04 27.56 -14.34
N PHE A 205 -32.03 26.24 -14.54
CA PHE A 205 -30.94 25.53 -15.19
C PHE A 205 -30.95 25.83 -16.69
N ASN A 206 -30.14 26.80 -17.12
CA ASN A 206 -30.23 27.37 -18.47
C ASN A 206 -29.35 26.61 -19.45
N ASN A 207 -28.05 26.59 -19.20
CA ASN A 207 -27.05 25.97 -20.06
C ASN A 207 -25.77 25.72 -19.26
N ILE A 208 -25.31 24.48 -19.26
CA ILE A 208 -24.17 24.03 -18.47
C ILE A 208 -22.86 24.78 -18.78
N SER A 209 -22.72 25.36 -19.97
CA SER A 209 -21.54 26.15 -20.36
C SER A 209 -21.52 27.55 -19.74
N VAL A 210 -22.67 28.06 -19.30
CA VAL A 210 -22.80 29.39 -18.68
C VAL A 210 -23.20 29.33 -17.22
N ASP A 211 -23.77 28.24 -16.74
CA ASP A 211 -24.12 28.12 -15.33
C ASP A 211 -22.84 27.97 -14.48
N ASN A 212 -22.78 28.68 -13.33
CA ASN A 212 -21.66 28.60 -12.41
C ASN A 212 -21.64 27.26 -11.66
N ILE A 213 -20.52 26.92 -11.00
CA ILE A 213 -20.36 25.64 -10.33
C ILE A 213 -21.39 25.43 -9.20
N PHE A 214 -21.85 26.48 -8.52
CA PHE A 214 -22.94 26.34 -7.53
C PHE A 214 -24.25 25.89 -8.17
N VAL A 215 -24.69 26.56 -9.24
CA VAL A 215 -25.90 26.19 -9.99
C VAL A 215 -25.82 24.76 -10.53
N LYS A 216 -24.66 24.35 -11.05
CA LYS A 216 -24.45 22.96 -11.52
C LYS A 216 -24.64 21.94 -10.42
N ASN A 217 -24.14 22.21 -9.21
CA ASN A 217 -24.30 21.32 -8.06
C ASN A 217 -25.75 21.25 -7.56
N LEU A 218 -26.59 22.25 -7.87
CA LEU A 218 -28.01 22.26 -7.48
C LEU A 218 -28.89 21.31 -8.30
N VAL A 219 -28.40 20.75 -9.42
CA VAL A 219 -29.21 19.92 -10.33
C VAL A 219 -29.80 18.70 -9.62
N TYR A 220 -29.01 17.97 -8.83
CA TYR A 220 -29.47 16.80 -8.07
C TYR A 220 -30.66 17.15 -7.16
N TYR A 221 -30.53 18.23 -6.40
CA TYR A 221 -31.53 18.67 -5.41
C TYR A 221 -32.85 19.15 -6.02
N ALA A 222 -32.89 19.47 -7.32
CA ALA A 222 -34.13 19.80 -8.02
C ALA A 222 -35.07 18.59 -8.19
N PHE A 223 -34.55 17.37 -8.02
CA PHE A 223 -35.30 16.11 -8.15
C PHE A 223 -35.59 15.45 -6.81
N ILE A 224 -35.27 16.12 -5.71
CA ILE A 224 -35.62 15.68 -4.37
C ILE A 224 -36.91 16.39 -3.95
N SER A 225 -37.85 15.62 -3.43
CA SER A 225 -39.12 16.14 -2.92
C SER A 225 -39.44 15.54 -1.56
N LYS A 226 -40.18 16.28 -0.74
CA LYS A 226 -40.64 15.81 0.56
C LYS A 226 -42.05 15.27 0.40
N ASP A 227 -42.27 14.00 0.77
CA ASP A 227 -43.58 13.38 0.71
C ASP A 227 -44.50 13.86 1.86
N GLU A 228 -45.74 13.37 1.87
CA GLU A 228 -46.73 13.74 2.90
C GLU A 228 -46.31 13.34 4.33
N SER A 229 -45.41 12.35 4.47
CA SER A 229 -44.86 11.91 5.76
C SER A 229 -43.70 12.76 6.24
N GLY A 230 -43.16 13.62 5.37
CA GLY A 230 -41.94 14.36 5.64
C GLY A 230 -40.66 13.63 5.25
N LYS A 231 -40.74 12.48 4.57
CA LYS A 231 -39.57 11.76 4.06
C LYS A 231 -39.13 12.36 2.73
N TYR A 232 -37.82 12.51 2.53
CA TYR A 232 -37.27 12.93 1.24
C TYR A 232 -37.28 11.75 0.27
N THR A 233 -37.65 12.03 -0.97
CA THR A 233 -37.70 11.05 -2.07
C THR A 233 -37.00 11.65 -3.27
N TYR A 234 -36.24 10.83 -4.00
CA TYR A 234 -35.48 11.23 -5.16
C TYR A 234 -36.08 10.63 -6.45
N ASP A 235 -36.44 11.49 -7.40
CA ASP A 235 -36.93 11.04 -8.71
C ASP A 235 -35.75 10.74 -9.65
N ARG A 236 -35.11 9.58 -9.43
CA ARG A 236 -33.95 9.09 -10.23
C ARG A 236 -34.22 9.10 -11.72
N ARG A 237 -35.43 8.72 -12.15
CA ARG A 237 -35.80 8.69 -13.57
C ARG A 237 -35.81 10.08 -14.18
N ARG A 238 -36.44 11.05 -13.53
CA ARG A 238 -36.47 12.43 -14.04
C ARG A 238 -35.09 13.07 -13.99
N TYR A 239 -34.30 12.81 -12.95
CA TYR A 239 -32.93 13.28 -12.88
C TYR A 239 -32.10 12.75 -14.04
N SER A 240 -32.10 11.43 -14.31
CA SER A 240 -31.29 10.86 -15.40
C SER A 240 -31.66 11.45 -16.77
N ILE A 241 -32.96 11.62 -17.05
CA ILE A 241 -33.43 12.26 -18.28
C ILE A 241 -32.97 13.72 -18.35
N PHE A 242 -33.10 14.45 -17.24
CA PHE A 242 -32.72 15.85 -17.18
C PHE A 242 -31.20 16.04 -17.28
N LYS A 243 -30.39 15.21 -16.63
CA LYS A 243 -28.94 15.26 -16.66
C LYS A 243 -28.43 15.12 -18.09
N VAL A 244 -28.92 14.14 -18.84
CA VAL A 244 -28.59 13.97 -20.27
C VAL A 244 -29.01 15.20 -21.08
N TYR A 245 -30.20 15.75 -20.84
CA TYR A 245 -30.63 16.99 -21.51
C TYR A 245 -29.70 18.18 -21.18
N TYR A 246 -29.41 18.38 -19.90
CA TYR A 246 -28.60 19.49 -19.39
C TYR A 246 -27.15 19.39 -19.87
N GLU A 247 -26.54 18.21 -19.88
CA GLU A 247 -25.20 17.99 -20.44
C GLU A 247 -25.15 18.27 -21.94
N ASN A 248 -26.20 17.90 -22.69
CA ASN A 248 -26.31 18.20 -24.11
C ASN A 248 -26.41 19.70 -24.42
N THR A 249 -26.80 20.54 -23.45
CA THR A 249 -26.82 22.00 -23.63
C THR A 249 -25.42 22.60 -23.84
N ARG A 250 -24.36 21.86 -23.48
CA ARG A 250 -22.96 22.26 -23.73
C ARG A 250 -22.71 22.58 -25.21
N ASN A 251 -23.42 21.90 -26.11
CA ASN A 251 -23.29 22.02 -27.56
C ASN A 251 -24.23 23.08 -28.17
N TYR A 252 -25.11 23.69 -27.39
CA TYR A 252 -26.01 24.74 -27.88
C TYR A 252 -25.30 26.09 -27.93
N GLU A 253 -25.70 26.93 -28.89
CA GLU A 253 -25.15 28.29 -28.99
C GLU A 253 -25.50 29.09 -27.74
N VAL A 254 -24.46 29.50 -27.00
CA VAL A 254 -24.60 30.33 -25.80
C VAL A 254 -25.34 31.63 -26.17
N PRO A 255 -26.42 32.01 -25.46
CA PRO A 255 -27.13 33.26 -25.70
C PRO A 255 -26.19 34.46 -25.76
N THR A 256 -26.39 35.37 -26.70
CA THR A 256 -25.43 36.47 -26.99
C THR A 256 -25.13 37.36 -25.79
N HIS A 257 -26.09 37.52 -24.87
CA HIS A 257 -25.92 38.28 -23.64
C HIS A 257 -25.08 37.56 -22.57
N LEU A 258 -24.87 36.24 -22.69
CA LEU A 258 -24.07 35.43 -21.77
C LEU A 258 -22.68 35.08 -22.33
N LYS A 259 -22.43 35.31 -23.63
CA LYS A 259 -21.13 35.02 -24.28
C LYS A 259 -19.93 35.72 -23.62
N ASN A 260 -20.16 36.79 -22.87
CA ASN A 260 -19.11 37.57 -22.20
C ASN A 260 -18.86 37.15 -20.75
N VAL A 261 -19.69 36.28 -20.17
CA VAL A 261 -19.52 35.80 -18.79
C VAL A 261 -18.68 34.54 -18.82
N ASN A 262 -17.43 34.63 -18.35
CA ASN A 262 -16.57 33.46 -18.22
C ASN A 262 -16.69 32.89 -16.79
N ASN A 263 -17.81 32.20 -16.54
CA ASN A 263 -18.06 31.62 -15.22
C ASN A 263 -17.00 30.60 -14.82
N THR A 264 -16.39 29.87 -15.77
CA THR A 264 -15.24 29.01 -15.45
C THR A 264 -14.11 29.78 -14.78
N LYS A 265 -13.69 30.92 -15.34
CA LYS A 265 -12.63 31.75 -14.72
C LYS A 265 -13.05 32.38 -13.40
N ILE A 266 -14.32 32.74 -13.24
CA ILE A 266 -14.86 33.28 -11.99
C ILE A 266 -14.87 32.18 -10.92
N ASP A 267 -15.33 30.98 -11.27
CA ASP A 267 -15.38 29.83 -10.38
C ASP A 267 -13.98 29.39 -9.96
N GLU A 268 -13.02 29.35 -10.91
CA GLU A 268 -11.60 29.12 -10.63
C GLU A 268 -11.02 30.18 -9.68
N HIS A 269 -11.31 31.46 -9.92
CA HIS A 269 -10.87 32.56 -9.07
C HIS A 269 -11.45 32.45 -7.65
N LYS A 270 -12.76 32.23 -7.52
CA LYS A 270 -13.45 32.07 -6.24
C LYS A 270 -12.92 30.85 -5.48
N ASN A 271 -12.74 29.73 -6.18
CA ASN A 271 -12.21 28.51 -5.59
C ASN A 271 -10.78 28.74 -5.06
N ARG A 272 -9.90 29.34 -5.88
CA ARG A 272 -8.53 29.67 -5.49
C ARG A 272 -8.50 30.67 -4.33
N LEU A 273 -9.32 31.72 -4.37
CA LEU A 273 -9.42 32.70 -3.29
C LEU A 273 -9.88 32.08 -1.98
N PHE A 274 -10.90 31.23 -2.01
CA PHE A 274 -11.37 30.53 -0.82
C PHE A 274 -10.29 29.59 -0.25
N GLN A 275 -9.62 28.83 -1.12
CA GLN A 275 -8.50 27.96 -0.73
C GLN A 275 -7.38 28.78 -0.08
N ASN A 276 -6.89 29.82 -0.76
CA ASN A 276 -5.80 30.65 -0.26
C ASN A 276 -6.15 31.34 1.07
N ILE A 277 -7.38 31.85 1.24
CA ILE A 277 -7.80 32.46 2.52
C ILE A 277 -7.79 31.43 3.65
N ASN A 278 -8.35 30.24 3.43
CA ASN A 278 -8.37 29.19 4.44
C ASN A 278 -6.96 28.74 4.80
N GLU A 279 -6.12 28.57 3.79
CA GLU A 279 -4.72 28.22 3.93
C GLU A 279 -3.96 29.28 4.75
N ILE A 280 -4.05 30.55 4.38
CA ILE A 280 -3.42 31.67 5.12
C ILE A 280 -3.95 31.71 6.56
N SER A 281 -5.26 31.53 6.76
CA SER A 281 -5.88 31.46 8.10
C SER A 281 -5.28 30.34 8.94
N SER A 282 -5.19 29.12 8.39
CA SER A 282 -4.57 27.96 9.06
C SER A 282 -3.10 28.22 9.40
N ASN A 283 -2.35 28.86 8.49
CA ASN A 283 -0.95 29.19 8.74
C ASN A 283 -0.76 30.27 9.80
N ILE A 284 -1.63 31.28 9.84
CA ILE A 284 -1.63 32.27 10.93
C ILE A 284 -1.93 31.57 12.25
N LYS A 285 -2.93 30.67 12.30
CA LYS A 285 -3.22 29.84 13.47
C LYS A 285 -1.98 29.07 13.94
N ARG A 286 -1.31 28.35 13.04
CA ARG A 286 -0.10 27.60 13.38
C ARG A 286 1.05 28.49 13.86
N LYS A 287 1.31 29.61 13.18
CA LYS A 287 2.39 30.56 13.55
C LYS A 287 2.16 31.18 14.92
N VAL A 288 0.93 31.61 15.21
CA VAL A 288 0.58 32.15 16.55
C VAL A 288 0.72 31.09 17.63
N TRP A 289 0.39 29.84 17.32
CA TRP A 289 0.56 28.74 18.25
C TRP A 289 2.03 28.39 18.50
N LEU A 290 2.87 28.33 17.45
CA LEU A 290 4.32 28.16 17.59
C LEU A 290 4.93 29.30 18.39
N LEU A 291 4.52 30.55 18.14
CA LEU A 291 4.92 31.70 18.95
C LEU A 291 4.55 31.55 20.43
N LYS A 292 3.54 30.76 20.79
CA LYS A 292 3.21 30.45 22.19
C LYS A 292 4.12 29.37 22.77
N LYS A 293 4.45 28.34 21.98
CA LYS A 293 5.23 27.16 22.39
C LYS A 293 6.74 27.42 22.45
N THR A 294 7.28 28.35 21.68
CA THR A 294 8.73 28.56 21.57
C THR A 294 9.34 29.18 22.83
N ASN A 295 10.46 28.64 23.30
CA ASN A 295 11.27 29.22 24.37
C ASN A 295 12.24 30.28 23.82
N PHE A 296 11.78 31.52 23.72
CA PHE A 296 12.55 32.60 23.09
C PHE A 296 13.82 33.00 23.83
N LYS A 297 13.91 32.75 25.14
CA LYS A 297 15.14 33.02 25.91
C LYS A 297 16.24 32.02 25.59
N GLU A 298 15.85 30.81 25.22
CA GLU A 298 16.79 29.77 24.80
C GLU A 298 17.21 29.99 23.34
N LEU A 299 16.26 30.22 22.44
CA LEU A 299 16.57 30.47 21.03
C LEU A 299 17.32 31.81 20.82
N TYR A 300 16.99 32.84 21.60
CA TYR A 300 17.52 34.18 21.44
C TYR A 300 17.99 34.83 22.77
N PRO A 301 19.06 34.30 23.39
CA PRO A 301 19.47 34.67 24.75
C PRO A 301 19.92 36.12 24.92
N ASN A 302 20.22 36.82 23.82
CA ASN A 302 20.74 38.18 23.82
C ASN A 302 19.69 39.26 23.50
N ILE A 303 18.41 38.88 23.32
CA ILE A 303 17.34 39.82 22.97
C ILE A 303 16.55 40.21 24.22
N ASP A 304 16.30 41.52 24.37
CA ASP A 304 15.30 42.02 25.31
C ASP A 304 13.91 42.09 24.64
N PHE A 305 13.17 40.98 24.70
CA PHE A 305 11.83 40.89 24.11
C PHE A 305 10.83 41.89 24.70
N THR A 306 11.02 42.35 25.93
CA THR A 306 10.14 43.36 26.53
C THR A 306 10.27 44.72 25.86
N LYS A 307 11.39 44.96 25.18
CA LYS A 307 11.69 46.18 24.44
C LYS A 307 11.46 46.02 22.94
N GLU A 308 11.95 44.94 22.34
CA GLU A 308 11.93 44.76 20.88
C GLU A 308 10.58 44.24 20.37
N LEU A 309 9.95 43.31 21.09
CA LEU A 309 8.67 42.67 20.73
C LEU A 309 7.73 42.54 21.94
N PRO A 310 7.35 43.65 22.60
CA PRO A 310 6.49 43.62 23.78
C PRO A 310 5.14 42.93 23.56
N GLU A 311 4.68 42.86 22.32
CA GLU A 311 3.42 42.23 21.92
C GLU A 311 3.39 40.71 22.21
N LEU A 312 4.55 40.05 22.22
CA LEU A 312 4.68 38.62 22.51
C LEU A 312 4.50 38.27 24.00
N LYS A 313 4.56 39.23 24.91
CA LYS A 313 4.38 38.99 26.36
C LYS A 313 5.22 37.80 26.88
N ILE A 314 6.52 37.80 26.59
CA ILE A 314 7.43 36.72 27.04
C ILE A 314 7.57 36.73 28.56
N ASN A 315 7.25 35.61 29.19
CA ASN A 315 7.31 35.43 30.64
C ASN A 315 8.72 35.12 31.14
N GLU A 316 8.85 34.90 32.45
CA GLU A 316 10.15 34.65 33.07
C GLU A 316 10.80 33.33 32.62
N ASN A 317 10.02 32.34 32.21
CA ASN A 317 10.49 31.05 31.70
C ASN A 317 10.87 31.09 30.21
N GLY A 318 10.61 32.20 29.52
CA GLY A 318 10.97 32.39 28.12
C GLY A 318 9.86 32.05 27.11
N PHE A 319 8.68 31.68 27.58
CA PHE A 319 7.51 31.40 26.74
C PHE A 319 6.57 32.61 26.64
N SER A 320 5.74 32.63 25.60
CA SER A 320 4.78 33.72 25.33
C SER A 320 3.45 33.49 26.04
N ASP A 321 2.94 34.50 26.75
CA ASP A 321 1.64 34.45 27.45
C ASP A 321 0.47 34.92 26.57
N ILE A 322 0.61 34.90 25.24
CA ILE A 322 -0.47 35.30 24.32
C ILE A 322 -1.67 34.35 24.41
N ASN A 323 -2.87 34.93 24.26
CA ASN A 323 -4.10 34.17 24.09
C ASN A 323 -4.31 33.94 22.58
N VAL A 324 -4.15 32.69 22.13
CA VAL A 324 -4.22 32.32 20.71
C VAL A 324 -5.57 32.72 20.11
N ASP A 325 -6.69 32.37 20.74
CA ASP A 325 -8.03 32.66 20.22
C ASP A 325 -8.36 34.16 20.16
N GLU A 326 -7.86 34.95 21.12
CA GLU A 326 -7.98 36.42 21.09
C GLU A 326 -7.18 37.01 19.93
N VAL A 327 -5.95 36.54 19.70
CA VAL A 327 -5.11 36.97 18.58
C VAL A 327 -5.76 36.58 17.25
N LEU A 328 -6.24 35.35 17.10
CA LEU A 328 -6.82 34.86 15.84
C LEU A 328 -8.13 35.57 15.46
N ARG A 329 -8.98 35.91 16.43
CA ARG A 329 -10.21 36.68 16.19
C ARG A 329 -9.98 38.09 15.62
N GLY A 330 -8.76 38.62 15.72
CA GLY A 330 -8.42 39.93 15.17
C GLY A 330 -8.08 39.91 13.67
N TYR A 331 -7.87 38.75 13.06
CA TYR A 331 -7.58 38.64 11.63
C TYR A 331 -8.86 38.55 10.80
N ASP A 332 -8.86 39.25 9.67
CA ASP A 332 -9.91 39.18 8.67
C ASP A 332 -9.65 38.01 7.72
N THR A 333 -10.40 36.94 7.89
CA THR A 333 -10.34 35.74 7.04
C THR A 333 -11.68 35.51 6.34
N LYS A 334 -12.54 36.54 6.27
CA LYS A 334 -13.85 36.42 5.63
C LYS A 334 -13.73 36.58 4.12
N PHE A 335 -14.14 35.53 3.38
CA PHE A 335 -14.11 35.50 1.92
C PHE A 335 -14.71 36.76 1.24
N GLU A 336 -15.85 37.22 1.74
CA GLU A 336 -16.61 38.40 1.28
C GLU A 336 -15.85 39.73 1.36
N ASN A 337 -14.76 39.80 2.14
CA ASN A 337 -13.91 40.98 2.22
C ASN A 337 -12.91 41.06 1.06
N TYR A 338 -12.72 39.97 0.33
CA TYR A 338 -11.70 39.84 -0.71
C TYR A 338 -12.26 39.59 -2.13
N ASP A 339 -13.43 38.96 -2.26
CA ASP A 339 -14.01 38.53 -3.55
C ASP A 339 -14.17 39.63 -4.61
N HIS A 340 -14.43 40.86 -4.18
CA HIS A 340 -14.62 42.01 -5.07
C HIS A 340 -13.46 43.00 -5.07
N THR A 341 -12.47 42.79 -4.19
CA THR A 341 -11.32 43.70 -4.07
C THR A 341 -10.09 43.21 -4.83
N LEU A 342 -10.02 41.91 -5.08
CA LEU A 342 -8.89 41.27 -5.77
C LEU A 342 -9.24 40.96 -7.22
N ASP A 343 -8.32 41.26 -8.12
CA ASP A 343 -8.49 40.97 -9.54
C ASP A 343 -8.40 39.45 -9.82
N ILE A 344 -9.03 39.02 -10.92
CA ILE A 344 -8.87 37.66 -11.46
C ILE A 344 -7.41 37.49 -11.89
N GLY A 345 -6.60 36.87 -11.03
CA GLY A 345 -5.15 36.77 -11.22
C GLY A 345 -4.30 37.44 -10.14
N TYR A 346 -4.89 37.86 -9.02
CA TYR A 346 -4.13 38.35 -7.86
C TYR A 346 -2.99 37.39 -7.46
N ASN A 347 -1.89 37.95 -6.93
CA ASN A 347 -0.78 37.18 -6.40
C ASN A 347 -1.08 36.73 -4.96
N TYR A 348 -0.78 35.48 -4.63
CA TYR A 348 -1.04 34.92 -3.30
C TYR A 348 -0.31 35.70 -2.20
N HIS A 349 0.95 36.11 -2.42
CA HIS A 349 1.74 36.80 -1.38
C HIS A 349 1.15 38.17 -1.02
N ASP A 350 0.52 38.84 -1.98
CA ASP A 350 -0.21 40.09 -1.72
C ASP A 350 -1.42 39.84 -0.82
N LEU A 351 -2.20 38.78 -1.09
CA LEU A 351 -3.30 38.34 -0.22
C LEU A 351 -2.79 37.93 1.17
N ASN A 352 -1.68 37.18 1.23
CA ASN A 352 -1.07 36.73 2.47
C ASN A 352 -0.66 37.91 3.36
N ILE A 353 0.05 38.90 2.80
CA ILE A 353 0.42 40.13 3.52
C ILE A 353 -0.84 40.89 3.94
N LEU A 354 -1.83 41.03 3.06
CA LEU A 354 -3.07 41.75 3.34
C LEU A 354 -3.82 41.16 4.54
N ILE A 355 -3.96 39.83 4.62
CA ILE A 355 -4.57 39.15 5.76
C ILE A 355 -3.70 39.33 7.01
N HIS A 356 -2.37 39.15 6.94
CA HIS A 356 -1.48 39.36 8.09
C HIS A 356 -1.57 40.78 8.68
N GLN A 357 -1.89 41.78 7.87
CA GLN A 357 -2.03 43.18 8.30
C GLN A 357 -3.42 43.54 8.84
N SER A 358 -4.41 42.65 8.69
CA SER A 358 -5.80 42.92 9.11
C SER A 358 -5.95 43.04 10.62
N ASN A 359 -5.08 42.38 11.41
CA ASN A 359 -5.10 42.50 12.87
C ASN A 359 -4.28 43.69 13.36
N HIS A 360 -4.95 44.82 13.56
CA HIS A 360 -4.30 46.05 14.06
C HIS A 360 -3.89 46.01 15.54
N HIS A 361 -4.31 44.99 16.29
CA HIS A 361 -3.97 44.85 17.71
C HIS A 361 -2.79 43.90 17.96
N PHE A 362 -2.42 43.09 16.97
CA PHE A 362 -1.32 42.15 17.04
C PHE A 362 -0.58 42.12 15.69
N ASP A 363 0.51 42.89 15.57
CA ASP A 363 1.31 43.01 14.34
C ASP A 363 2.21 41.77 14.17
N LEU A 364 1.61 40.63 13.81
CA LEU A 364 2.31 39.36 13.59
C LEU A 364 3.36 39.48 12.49
N LEU A 365 3.12 40.29 11.46
CA LEU A 365 4.07 40.47 10.38
C LEU A 365 5.35 41.15 10.89
N LYS A 366 5.25 42.20 11.71
CA LYS A 366 6.40 42.77 12.42
C LYS A 366 7.12 41.73 13.29
N ILE A 367 6.38 40.94 14.07
CA ILE A 367 6.96 39.92 14.94
C ILE A 367 7.78 38.92 14.11
N LEU A 368 7.17 38.29 13.11
CA LEU A 368 7.80 37.23 12.33
C LEU A 368 8.97 37.75 11.48
N THR A 369 8.85 38.93 10.88
CA THR A 369 9.97 39.57 10.15
C THR A 369 11.14 39.92 11.07
N THR A 370 10.86 40.40 12.29
CA THR A 370 11.92 40.69 13.28
C THR A 370 12.64 39.41 13.70
N LEU A 371 11.89 38.35 14.03
CA LEU A 371 12.47 37.06 14.39
C LEU A 371 13.27 36.47 13.22
N ALA A 372 12.73 36.48 12.00
CA ALA A 372 13.41 35.98 10.81
C ALA A 372 14.74 36.69 10.52
N GLN A 373 14.85 37.99 10.81
CA GLN A 373 16.11 38.73 10.66
C GLN A 373 17.17 38.36 11.70
N MET A 374 16.76 37.76 12.81
CA MET A 374 17.62 37.37 13.94
C MET A 374 17.95 35.88 13.94
N THR A 375 17.10 35.08 13.30
CA THR A 375 17.30 33.65 13.10
C THR A 375 18.41 33.40 12.08
N THR A 376 19.29 32.46 12.43
CA THR A 376 20.24 31.89 11.48
C THR A 376 19.59 30.64 10.90
N PHE A 377 19.50 30.56 9.59
CA PHE A 377 18.95 29.42 8.86
C PHE A 377 20.11 28.53 8.42
N THR A 378 20.06 27.24 8.71
CA THR A 378 21.09 26.29 8.26
C THR A 378 20.66 25.63 6.94
N ASP A 379 19.71 24.74 7.03
CA ASP A 379 19.08 23.95 5.97
C ASP A 379 17.75 23.42 6.51
N ALA A 380 16.83 23.05 5.61
CA ALA A 380 15.47 22.66 6.00
C ALA A 380 15.43 21.42 6.92
N GLU A 381 16.35 20.47 6.75
CA GLU A 381 16.40 19.23 7.54
C GLU A 381 16.85 19.50 8.99
N GLY A 382 17.83 20.39 9.17
CA GLY A 382 18.36 20.74 10.49
C GLY A 382 17.54 21.78 11.27
N ASP A 383 16.76 22.60 10.57
CA ASP A 383 15.94 23.65 11.19
C ASP A 383 14.58 23.11 11.66
N ASP A 384 14.13 23.50 12.86
CA ASP A 384 12.79 23.16 13.36
C ASP A 384 11.66 23.84 12.54
N GLU A 385 10.42 23.35 12.69
CA GLU A 385 9.25 23.89 11.96
C GLU A 385 9.10 25.41 12.15
N PHE A 386 9.35 25.91 13.36
CA PHE A 386 9.23 27.34 13.63
C PHE A 386 10.25 28.15 12.82
N THR A 387 11.49 27.66 12.77
CA THR A 387 12.59 28.24 12.01
C THR A 387 12.33 28.19 10.51
N ARG A 388 11.92 27.04 9.96
CA ARG A 388 11.56 26.92 8.53
C ARG A 388 10.47 27.92 8.13
N ARG A 389 9.44 28.07 8.96
CA ARG A 389 8.35 29.04 8.70
C ARG A 389 8.79 30.50 8.75
N LEU A 390 9.91 30.82 9.40
CA LEU A 390 10.49 32.18 9.38
C LEU A 390 11.18 32.52 8.06
N VAL A 391 11.54 31.53 7.23
CA VAL A 391 12.25 31.75 5.95
C VAL A 391 11.49 32.73 5.06
N TYR A 392 10.17 32.54 4.89
CA TYR A 392 9.32 33.44 4.10
C TYR A 392 9.46 34.91 4.55
N TYR A 393 9.44 35.14 5.87
CA TYR A 393 9.45 36.48 6.45
C TYR A 393 10.80 37.18 6.41
N LYS A 394 11.89 36.44 6.14
CA LYS A 394 13.21 37.02 5.83
C LYS A 394 13.17 37.90 4.59
N PHE A 395 12.29 37.58 3.64
CA PHE A 395 12.13 38.28 2.35
C PHE A 395 10.93 39.22 2.32
N VAL A 396 10.29 39.43 3.47
CA VAL A 396 9.25 40.44 3.62
C VAL A 396 9.89 41.69 4.23
N SER A 397 9.77 42.83 3.54
CA SER A 397 10.31 44.11 4.01
C SER A 397 9.21 45.13 4.24
N ARG A 398 9.38 45.99 5.25
CA ARG A 398 8.47 47.11 5.55
C ARG A 398 9.08 48.42 5.04
N ASN A 399 8.33 49.18 4.24
CA ASN A 399 8.76 50.50 3.78
C ASN A 399 8.46 51.61 4.82
N ASP A 400 8.92 52.83 4.55
CA ASP A 400 8.71 54.01 5.42
C ASP A 400 7.22 54.37 5.62
N ALA A 401 6.35 53.94 4.71
CA ALA A 401 4.90 54.11 4.81
C ALA A 401 4.22 52.98 5.61
N HIS A 402 5.01 52.12 6.25
CA HIS A 402 4.55 50.94 6.99
C HIS A 402 3.79 49.91 6.15
N GLN A 403 4.02 49.91 4.83
CA GLN A 403 3.51 48.88 3.94
C GLN A 403 4.56 47.79 3.78
N TYR A 404 4.11 46.54 3.73
CA TYR A 404 4.99 45.40 3.55
C TYR A 404 4.99 44.97 2.08
N SER A 405 6.13 44.47 1.62
CA SER A 405 6.32 43.90 0.29
C SER A 405 7.14 42.62 0.39
N PHE A 406 6.84 41.67 -0.50
CA PHE A 406 7.56 40.40 -0.59
C PHE A 406 8.55 40.40 -1.77
N HIS A 407 9.80 40.05 -1.51
CA HIS A 407 10.86 39.95 -2.52
C HIS A 407 10.93 38.53 -3.08
N ARG A 408 10.02 38.21 -4.02
CA ARG A 408 9.85 36.86 -4.58
C ARG A 408 11.11 36.26 -5.19
N ASP A 409 11.83 37.02 -6.00
CA ASP A 409 13.02 36.51 -6.70
C ASP A 409 14.13 36.12 -5.71
N ASP A 410 14.32 36.92 -4.65
CA ASP A 410 15.29 36.65 -3.59
C ASP A 410 14.88 35.44 -2.74
N TYR A 411 13.57 35.31 -2.45
CA TYR A 411 13.03 34.15 -1.75
C TYR A 411 13.26 32.87 -2.55
N ASN A 412 12.89 32.85 -3.83
CA ASN A 412 13.06 31.69 -4.70
C ASN A 412 14.53 31.26 -4.79
N ALA A 413 15.45 32.22 -4.99
CA ALA A 413 16.89 31.94 -5.02
C ALA A 413 17.42 31.38 -3.70
N PHE A 414 16.87 31.82 -2.57
CA PHE A 414 17.23 31.26 -1.25
C PHE A 414 16.64 29.86 -1.06
N CYS A 415 15.38 29.65 -1.41
CA CYS A 415 14.68 28.37 -1.31
C CYS A 415 15.37 27.29 -2.14
N GLU A 416 15.86 27.61 -3.33
CA GLU A 416 16.74 26.72 -4.09
C GLU A 416 17.88 26.25 -3.17
N THR A 417 18.70 27.14 -2.62
CA THR A 417 19.82 26.67 -1.75
C THR A 417 19.40 26.01 -0.43
N TYR A 418 18.27 26.41 0.16
CA TYR A 418 17.85 25.98 1.49
C TYR A 418 17.15 24.60 1.48
N TYR A 419 16.43 24.29 0.40
CA TYR A 419 15.71 23.02 0.20
C TYR A 419 16.42 22.05 -0.76
N ASN A 420 17.39 22.48 -1.59
CA ASN A 420 18.05 21.64 -2.62
C ASN A 420 18.91 20.46 -2.12
N ASN A 421 19.02 20.21 -0.80
CA ASN A 421 19.62 18.94 -0.36
C ASN A 421 18.62 17.76 -0.43
N ILE A 422 17.35 18.01 -0.76
CA ILE A 422 16.33 16.97 -0.96
C ILE A 422 16.32 16.58 -2.45
N ASP A 423 17.44 16.03 -2.92
CA ASP A 423 17.74 15.74 -4.34
C ASP A 423 16.85 14.66 -5.01
N ASN A 424 15.79 14.16 -4.36
CA ASN A 424 15.02 12.99 -4.82
C ASN A 424 13.52 13.19 -5.01
N ILE A 425 12.97 14.40 -4.82
CA ILE A 425 11.54 14.61 -5.09
C ILE A 425 11.37 14.98 -6.57
N ASP A 426 11.34 13.95 -7.43
CA ASP A 426 11.10 14.03 -8.88
C ASP A 426 9.64 14.47 -9.21
N THR A 427 8.89 15.02 -8.25
CA THR A 427 7.54 15.56 -8.45
C THR A 427 7.54 16.98 -9.06
N GLN A 428 8.61 17.38 -9.74
CA GLN A 428 8.65 18.61 -10.55
C GLN A 428 7.59 18.65 -11.68
N SER A 429 6.85 17.57 -11.93
CA SER A 429 5.96 17.44 -13.09
C SER A 429 4.58 18.10 -12.98
N SER A 430 4.19 18.74 -11.86
CA SER A 430 2.90 19.48 -11.82
C SER A 430 2.78 20.66 -10.87
N ARG A 431 3.70 20.84 -9.92
CA ARG A 431 3.74 22.04 -9.07
C ARG A 431 4.56 23.10 -9.79
N GLY A 432 3.94 23.83 -10.73
CA GLY A 432 4.46 25.14 -11.12
C GLY A 432 4.74 25.93 -9.85
N GLY A 433 5.78 26.77 -9.82
CA GLY A 433 6.22 27.54 -8.64
C GLY A 433 5.22 28.58 -8.13
N ASP A 434 3.96 28.16 -7.95
CA ASP A 434 2.86 28.85 -7.32
C ASP A 434 3.11 28.83 -5.82
N ASP A 435 3.73 29.93 -5.37
CA ASP A 435 3.30 30.79 -4.27
C ASP A 435 3.02 30.18 -2.88
N ASN A 436 3.11 28.86 -2.66
CA ASN A 436 2.82 28.24 -1.37
C ASN A 436 3.89 28.67 -0.35
N THR A 437 3.45 29.37 0.70
CA THR A 437 4.34 29.78 1.81
C THR A 437 4.35 28.75 2.94
N ASN A 438 3.79 27.58 2.66
CA ASN A 438 3.61 26.54 3.65
C ASN A 438 4.84 25.66 3.66
N ASP A 439 5.05 25.12 4.84
CA ASP A 439 5.98 24.03 5.01
C ASP A 439 5.29 22.80 4.42
N ASP A 440 5.54 22.51 3.13
CA ASP A 440 4.97 21.37 2.41
C ASP A 440 5.20 20.05 3.17
N GLU A 441 6.35 19.92 3.87
CA GLU A 441 6.63 18.77 4.73
C GLU A 441 5.65 18.71 5.91
N TYR A 442 5.34 19.86 6.52
CA TYR A 442 4.33 19.92 7.58
C TYR A 442 2.91 19.63 7.05
N GLU A 443 2.54 20.12 5.88
CA GLU A 443 1.22 19.80 5.29
C GLU A 443 1.10 18.31 5.00
N HIS A 444 2.16 17.72 4.45
CA HIS A 444 2.23 16.29 4.24
C HIS A 444 2.09 15.54 5.56
N TYR A 445 2.83 15.94 6.60
CA TYR A 445 2.67 15.41 7.95
C TYR A 445 1.24 15.53 8.48
N GLN A 446 0.55 16.67 8.28
CA GLN A 446 -0.84 16.83 8.72
C GLN A 446 -1.80 15.89 8.00
N ILE A 447 -1.56 15.62 6.71
CA ILE A 447 -2.33 14.66 5.92
C ILE A 447 -2.08 13.25 6.46
N GLU A 448 -0.82 12.84 6.58
CA GLU A 448 -0.44 11.51 7.09
C GLU A 448 -0.94 11.28 8.52
N LEU A 449 -0.86 12.30 9.38
CA LEU A 449 -1.41 12.27 10.72
C LEU A 449 -2.94 12.10 10.68
N SER A 450 -3.65 12.86 9.83
CA SER A 450 -5.10 12.74 9.69
C SER A 450 -5.50 11.33 9.23
N GLU A 451 -4.84 10.81 8.20
CA GLU A 451 -5.09 9.46 7.68
C GLU A 451 -4.82 8.39 8.76
N THR A 452 -3.76 8.59 9.55
CA THR A 452 -3.42 7.72 10.68
C THR A 452 -4.46 7.79 11.80
N LEU A 453 -4.95 8.98 12.16
CA LEU A 453 -6.01 9.17 13.15
C LEU A 453 -7.32 8.52 12.67
N ASP A 454 -7.69 8.66 11.40
CA ASP A 454 -8.87 8.02 10.81
C ASP A 454 -8.75 6.50 10.81
N LYS A 455 -7.56 5.96 10.47
CA LYS A 455 -7.25 4.53 10.61
C LYS A 455 -7.46 4.05 12.04
N TYR A 456 -7.01 4.80 13.05
CA TYR A 456 -7.21 4.41 14.45
C TYR A 456 -8.63 4.60 14.97
N LEU A 457 -9.36 5.56 14.44
CA LEU A 457 -10.79 5.73 14.71
C LEU A 457 -11.56 4.50 14.23
N ASN A 458 -11.32 4.09 12.98
CA ASN A 458 -11.95 2.91 12.40
C ASN A 458 -11.54 1.63 13.14
N LEU A 459 -10.26 1.47 13.46
CA LEU A 459 -9.80 0.34 14.27
C LEU A 459 -10.46 0.31 15.66
N LEU A 460 -10.55 1.45 16.36
CA LEU A 460 -11.24 1.51 17.65
C LEU A 460 -12.71 1.14 17.51
N ARG A 461 -13.39 1.65 16.48
CA ARG A 461 -14.80 1.33 16.19
C ARG A 461 -14.98 -0.18 16.03
N ASN A 462 -14.14 -0.83 15.22
CA ASN A 462 -14.23 -2.29 14.99
C ASN A 462 -14.02 -3.07 16.29
N ILE A 463 -13.05 -2.67 17.12
CA ILE A 463 -12.83 -3.30 18.43
C ILE A 463 -14.07 -3.14 19.32
N LEU A 464 -14.67 -1.96 19.37
CA LEU A 464 -15.84 -1.70 20.19
C LEU A 464 -17.09 -2.45 19.70
N ILE A 465 -17.25 -2.64 18.38
CA ILE A 465 -18.29 -3.49 17.79
C ILE A 465 -18.07 -4.94 18.19
N ALA A 466 -16.84 -5.45 18.02
CA ALA A 466 -16.49 -6.81 18.40
C ALA A 466 -16.71 -7.04 19.90
N LEU A 467 -16.39 -6.06 20.76
CA LEU A 467 -16.72 -6.11 22.18
C LEU A 467 -18.22 -6.21 22.45
N LYS A 468 -19.08 -5.53 21.71
CA LYS A 468 -20.53 -5.64 21.92
C LYS A 468 -21.09 -7.02 21.57
N ASN A 469 -20.47 -7.69 20.59
CA ASN A 469 -20.97 -8.95 20.06
C ASN A 469 -20.46 -10.17 20.84
N VAL A 470 -19.50 -9.99 21.75
CA VAL A 470 -18.97 -11.08 22.60
C VAL A 470 -19.84 -11.30 23.83
N ASN A 471 -20.18 -12.57 24.08
CA ASN A 471 -20.76 -13.01 25.34
C ASN A 471 -19.64 -13.17 26.39
N PHE A 472 -19.35 -12.11 27.13
CA PHE A 472 -18.28 -12.08 28.12
C PHE A 472 -18.44 -13.10 29.26
N SER A 473 -19.67 -13.48 29.60
CA SER A 473 -19.89 -14.49 30.65
C SER A 473 -19.49 -15.89 30.19
N GLU A 474 -19.53 -16.15 28.89
CA GLU A 474 -19.07 -17.40 28.29
C GLU A 474 -17.58 -17.36 27.95
N THR A 475 -17.12 -16.26 27.34
CA THR A 475 -15.72 -16.10 26.88
C THR A 475 -14.74 -15.83 28.02
N TYR A 476 -15.17 -15.11 29.06
CA TYR A 476 -14.34 -14.70 30.19
C TYR A 476 -15.02 -15.02 31.54
N PRO A 477 -15.31 -16.31 31.82
CA PRO A 477 -16.12 -16.72 32.97
C PRO A 477 -15.47 -16.39 34.33
N ASP A 478 -14.16 -16.17 34.34
CA ASP A 478 -13.39 -15.91 35.56
C ASP A 478 -13.30 -14.42 35.93
N ILE A 479 -13.79 -13.50 35.08
CA ILE A 479 -13.76 -12.06 35.33
C ILE A 479 -15.05 -11.60 36.02
N ASP A 480 -14.93 -10.96 37.18
CA ASP A 480 -16.05 -10.23 37.81
C ASP A 480 -16.20 -8.85 37.15
N PHE A 481 -16.89 -8.79 36.00
CA PHE A 481 -17.07 -7.56 35.22
C PHE A 481 -17.68 -6.40 36.03
N GLY A 482 -18.57 -6.68 36.98
CA GLY A 482 -19.16 -5.65 37.83
C GLY A 482 -18.15 -4.98 38.76
N LYS A 483 -17.03 -5.65 39.05
CA LYS A 483 -15.98 -5.18 39.94
C LYS A 483 -14.72 -4.73 39.19
N GLU A 484 -14.27 -5.50 38.22
CA GLU A 484 -12.99 -5.30 37.54
C GLU A 484 -13.11 -4.36 36.34
N LEU A 485 -14.20 -4.51 35.57
CA LEU A 485 -14.48 -3.79 34.33
C LEU A 485 -15.90 -3.19 34.31
N PRO A 486 -16.30 -2.40 35.33
CA PRO A 486 -17.67 -1.86 35.42
C PRO A 486 -18.04 -0.97 34.22
N GLU A 487 -17.03 -0.43 33.53
CA GLU A 487 -17.14 0.42 32.35
C GLU A 487 -17.78 -0.31 31.15
N LEU A 488 -17.58 -1.63 31.03
CA LEU A 488 -18.18 -2.44 29.95
C LEU A 488 -19.69 -2.65 30.10
N LYS A 489 -20.26 -2.43 31.29
CA LYS A 489 -21.71 -2.59 31.56
C LYS A 489 -22.25 -3.93 31.02
N VAL A 490 -21.59 -5.03 31.38
CA VAL A 490 -22.01 -6.37 30.97
C VAL A 490 -23.34 -6.71 31.66
N ASN A 491 -24.36 -7.05 30.88
CA ASN A 491 -25.69 -7.38 31.41
C ASN A 491 -25.80 -8.84 31.87
N GLU A 492 -26.97 -9.23 32.39
CA GLU A 492 -27.21 -10.59 32.90
C GLU A 492 -27.09 -11.68 31.82
N ALA A 493 -27.23 -11.33 30.54
CA ALA A 493 -27.04 -12.24 29.41
C ALA A 493 -25.57 -12.36 28.96
N GLY A 494 -24.67 -11.56 29.56
CA GLY A 494 -23.24 -11.59 29.29
C GLY A 494 -22.77 -10.64 28.18
N TYR A 495 -23.63 -9.79 27.64
CA TYR A 495 -23.27 -8.85 26.57
C TYR A 495 -23.02 -7.44 27.10
N SER A 496 -22.10 -6.71 26.45
CA SER A 496 -21.75 -5.33 26.80
C SER A 496 -22.80 -4.33 26.32
N GLU A 497 -23.21 -3.41 27.20
CA GLU A 497 -24.15 -2.32 26.91
C GLU A 497 -23.45 -0.97 26.67
N ILE A 498 -22.19 -1.00 26.22
CA ILE A 498 -21.45 0.22 25.87
C ILE A 498 -22.11 0.99 24.71
N ASN A 499 -21.99 2.31 24.77
CA ASN A 499 -22.34 3.19 23.67
C ASN A 499 -21.06 3.57 22.92
N ILE A 500 -20.86 2.98 21.74
CA ILE A 500 -19.67 3.19 20.90
C ILE A 500 -19.47 4.67 20.58
N GLY A 501 -20.55 5.37 20.21
CA GLY A 501 -20.49 6.79 19.88
C GLY A 501 -20.09 7.66 21.07
N ASP A 502 -20.51 7.33 22.30
CA ASP A 502 -20.06 8.04 23.50
C ASP A 502 -18.57 7.81 23.78
N ILE A 503 -18.09 6.57 23.60
CA ILE A 503 -16.68 6.23 23.80
C ILE A 503 -15.80 6.93 22.76
N ILE A 504 -16.17 6.87 21.48
CA ILE A 504 -15.43 7.54 20.41
C ILE A 504 -15.41 9.06 20.62
N ARG A 505 -16.53 9.68 21.02
CA ARG A 505 -16.60 11.11 21.33
C ARG A 505 -15.74 11.52 22.53
N GLY A 506 -15.45 10.60 23.44
CA GLY A 506 -14.54 10.83 24.56
C GLY A 506 -13.07 10.81 24.14
N CYS A 507 -12.73 10.29 22.97
CA CYS A 507 -11.38 10.31 22.43
C CYS A 507 -11.12 11.57 21.58
N ASP A 508 -9.90 12.11 21.65
CA ASP A 508 -9.45 13.19 20.77
C ASP A 508 -8.84 12.60 19.49
N PHE A 509 -9.52 12.78 18.35
CA PHE A 509 -9.01 12.40 17.02
C PHE A 509 -8.68 13.65 16.19
N THR A 510 -8.40 14.79 16.84
CA THR A 510 -8.07 16.04 16.14
C THR A 510 -6.56 16.18 15.99
N ASN A 511 -6.09 16.54 14.78
CA ASN A 511 -4.67 16.81 14.55
C ASN A 511 -4.11 17.83 15.55
N GLU A 512 -4.91 18.82 15.95
CA GLU A 512 -4.49 19.91 16.85
C GLU A 512 -3.92 19.41 18.18
N TYR A 513 -4.44 18.31 18.72
CA TYR A 513 -3.96 17.70 19.96
C TYR A 513 -2.58 17.05 19.78
N TYR A 514 -2.36 16.38 18.65
CA TYR A 514 -1.16 15.58 18.38
C TYR A 514 -0.03 16.37 17.72
N ASN A 515 -0.32 17.55 17.18
CA ASN A 515 0.66 18.47 16.60
C ASN A 515 1.72 18.98 17.60
N GLU A 516 1.56 18.67 18.89
CA GLU A 516 2.53 18.92 19.95
C GLU A 516 3.63 17.89 20.04
N LEU A 517 3.33 16.66 19.62
CA LEU A 517 4.24 15.54 19.70
C LEU A 517 5.22 15.69 18.54
N ASP A 518 6.51 15.72 18.88
CA ASP A 518 7.61 15.73 17.91
C ASP A 518 7.72 14.33 17.28
N LEU A 519 6.66 13.98 16.54
CA LEU A 519 6.47 12.70 15.92
C LEU A 519 7.08 12.78 14.54
N ASN A 520 8.31 12.28 14.41
CA ASN A 520 8.86 11.98 13.10
C ASN A 520 7.95 10.94 12.43
N VAL A 521 7.19 11.36 11.42
CA VAL A 521 6.08 10.61 10.80
C VAL A 521 6.54 9.26 10.26
N ASN A 522 7.73 9.24 9.66
CA ASN A 522 8.37 8.06 9.13
C ASN A 522 8.81 7.06 10.21
N SER A 523 8.86 7.49 11.47
CA SER A 523 9.25 6.67 12.61
C SER A 523 8.19 6.68 13.72
N ILE A 524 6.96 7.12 13.47
CA ILE A 524 5.90 6.98 14.47
C ILE A 524 5.78 5.49 14.72
N ASP A 525 6.15 5.04 15.91
CA ASP A 525 5.60 3.80 16.41
C ASP A 525 4.10 4.05 16.51
N SER A 526 3.42 3.60 15.45
CA SER A 526 2.00 3.74 15.20
C SER A 526 1.19 3.37 16.48
N THR A 527 1.76 2.51 17.33
CA THR A 527 1.17 2.08 18.58
C THR A 527 1.16 3.14 19.68
N GLU A 528 2.19 4.00 19.78
CA GLU A 528 2.25 5.05 20.81
C GLU A 528 1.17 6.10 20.59
N LEU A 529 1.03 6.58 19.35
CA LEU A 529 -0.03 7.52 18.97
C LEU A 529 -1.41 6.90 19.25
N GLN A 530 -1.61 5.64 18.87
CA GLN A 530 -2.84 4.93 19.14
C GLN A 530 -3.16 4.88 20.65
N PHE A 531 -2.20 4.54 21.48
CA PHE A 531 -2.43 4.44 22.93
C PHE A 531 -2.69 5.81 23.54
N LEU A 532 -2.04 6.86 23.04
CA LEU A 532 -2.31 8.23 23.47
C LEU A 532 -3.74 8.63 23.17
N ILE A 533 -4.23 8.34 21.95
CA ILE A 533 -5.64 8.57 21.57
C ILE A 533 -6.57 7.85 22.54
N TYR A 534 -6.31 6.58 22.82
CA TYR A 534 -7.18 5.78 23.68
C TYR A 534 -7.14 6.23 25.15
N HIS A 535 -6.06 6.88 25.58
CA HIS A 535 -5.93 7.47 26.90
C HIS A 535 -6.67 8.81 27.07
N THR A 536 -7.02 9.50 25.96
CA THR A 536 -7.74 10.79 26.06
C THR A 536 -9.16 10.67 26.62
N ASN A 537 -9.78 9.48 26.55
CA ASN A 537 -11.11 9.25 27.09
C ASN A 537 -11.09 9.05 28.62
N GLN A 538 -11.57 10.07 29.33
CA GLN A 538 -11.64 10.07 30.80
C GLN A 538 -12.82 9.27 31.37
N ASP A 539 -13.85 9.02 30.57
CA ASP A 539 -15.10 8.36 31.00
C ASP A 539 -15.08 6.83 30.77
N PHE A 540 -14.21 6.36 29.87
CA PHE A 540 -14.04 4.95 29.54
C PHE A 540 -12.54 4.65 29.35
N ASN A 541 -11.93 3.89 30.27
CA ASN A 541 -10.49 3.63 30.23
C ASN A 541 -10.19 2.48 29.25
N ILE A 542 -10.16 2.83 27.96
CA ILE A 542 -9.99 1.90 26.83
C ILE A 542 -8.78 0.97 27.05
N LEU A 543 -7.62 1.53 27.42
CA LEU A 543 -6.39 0.76 27.61
C LEU A 543 -6.50 -0.24 28.76
N LYS A 544 -7.11 0.15 29.89
CA LYS A 544 -7.35 -0.77 31.01
C LYS A 544 -8.30 -1.89 30.62
N VAL A 545 -9.40 -1.57 29.93
CA VAL A 545 -10.35 -2.58 29.44
C VAL A 545 -9.65 -3.58 28.54
N PHE A 546 -8.93 -3.09 27.53
CA PHE A 546 -8.25 -3.94 26.56
C PHE A 546 -7.14 -4.77 27.21
N ASN A 547 -6.37 -4.20 28.14
CA ASN A 547 -5.32 -4.91 28.86
C ASN A 547 -5.86 -6.04 29.74
N ILE A 548 -6.92 -5.80 30.52
CA ILE A 548 -7.53 -6.83 31.39
C ILE A 548 -8.14 -7.94 30.53
N LEU A 549 -8.83 -7.61 29.44
CA LEU A 549 -9.35 -8.64 28.53
C LEU A 549 -8.21 -9.43 27.89
N ALA A 550 -7.17 -8.75 27.40
CA ALA A 550 -6.01 -9.37 26.76
C ALA A 550 -5.23 -10.30 27.72
N SER A 551 -5.17 -9.99 29.01
CA SER A 551 -4.49 -10.83 30.00
C SER A 551 -5.23 -12.15 30.27
N HIS A 552 -6.52 -12.23 29.95
CA HIS A 552 -7.36 -13.42 30.14
C HIS A 552 -7.56 -14.23 28.85
N ILE A 553 -7.01 -13.78 27.72
CA ILE A 553 -7.07 -14.59 26.51
C ILE A 553 -6.16 -15.81 26.71
N ASP A 554 -6.78 -16.97 26.86
CA ASP A 554 -6.09 -18.24 26.68
C ASP A 554 -5.96 -18.50 25.20
N THR A 555 -4.72 -18.38 24.76
CA THR A 555 -4.40 -18.38 23.37
C THR A 555 -4.13 -19.81 22.85
N ALA A 556 -4.26 -20.84 23.69
CA ALA A 556 -4.04 -22.25 23.33
C ALA A 556 -5.24 -22.89 22.59
N ASP A 557 -6.38 -22.22 22.51
CA ASP A 557 -7.58 -22.74 21.86
C ASP A 557 -7.70 -22.23 20.42
N GLU A 558 -7.37 -23.11 19.45
CA GLU A 558 -7.42 -22.87 18.01
C GLU A 558 -8.81 -22.44 17.51
N ASN A 559 -9.89 -22.67 18.27
CA ASN A 559 -11.25 -22.28 17.89
C ASN A 559 -11.59 -20.82 18.21
N TYR A 560 -10.71 -20.09 18.91
CA TYR A 560 -10.92 -18.68 19.24
C TYR A 560 -10.28 -17.75 18.20
N SER A 561 -10.68 -17.90 16.94
CA SER A 561 -10.38 -16.96 15.86
C SER A 561 -11.30 -15.73 15.87
N SER A 562 -11.79 -15.30 17.04
CA SER A 562 -12.64 -14.11 17.11
C SER A 562 -11.81 -12.88 16.74
N GLU A 563 -12.37 -12.04 15.88
CA GLU A 563 -11.76 -10.76 15.45
C GLU A 563 -11.34 -9.90 16.66
N LEU A 564 -12.07 -9.97 17.76
CA LEU A 564 -11.72 -9.28 19.00
C LEU A 564 -10.35 -9.69 19.54
N ILE A 565 -10.04 -10.99 19.53
CA ILE A 565 -8.80 -11.52 20.10
C ILE A 565 -7.59 -11.01 19.33
N SER A 566 -7.65 -10.99 18.00
CA SER A 566 -6.56 -10.47 17.17
C SER A 566 -6.29 -9.00 17.46
N TYR A 567 -7.33 -8.20 17.69
CA TYR A 567 -7.18 -6.80 18.10
C TYR A 567 -6.61 -6.65 19.50
N LEU A 568 -7.01 -7.51 20.44
CA LEU A 568 -6.63 -7.41 21.84
C LEU A 568 -5.20 -7.89 22.12
N MET A 569 -4.63 -8.75 21.27
CA MET A 569 -3.32 -9.39 21.51
C MET A 569 -2.20 -8.42 21.89
N LYS A 570 -2.10 -7.27 21.20
CA LYS A 570 -1.03 -6.29 21.49
C LYS A 570 -1.11 -5.71 22.90
N TYR A 571 -2.30 -5.62 23.50
CA TYR A 571 -2.48 -5.05 24.83
C TYR A 571 -2.01 -5.97 25.95
N LYS A 572 -1.72 -7.25 25.66
CA LYS A 572 -1.02 -8.15 26.60
C LYS A 572 0.40 -7.67 26.92
N PHE A 573 0.98 -6.86 26.03
CA PHE A 573 2.31 -6.27 26.16
C PHE A 573 2.27 -4.81 26.61
N CYS A 574 1.09 -4.29 26.92
CA CYS A 574 0.90 -2.98 27.52
C CYS A 574 0.84 -3.13 29.05
N ASN A 575 1.68 -2.39 29.79
CA ASN A 575 1.60 -2.31 31.24
C ASN A 575 0.98 -0.97 31.62
N VAL A 576 -0.17 -1.01 32.29
CA VAL A 576 -0.83 0.19 32.82
C VAL A 576 -0.29 0.44 34.23
N ASN A 577 0.33 1.61 34.43
CA ASN A 577 0.85 2.06 35.72
C ASN A 577 -0.28 2.54 36.64
N GLU A 578 0.00 2.67 37.95
CA GLU A 578 -1.01 3.10 38.94
C GLU A 578 -1.59 4.50 38.69
N ASP A 579 -0.85 5.37 38.01
CA ASP A 579 -1.28 6.72 37.64
C ASP A 579 -2.09 6.77 36.32
N GLY A 580 -2.34 5.61 35.71
CA GLY A 580 -3.05 5.48 34.43
C GLY A 580 -2.16 5.68 33.20
N SER A 581 -0.89 6.05 33.37
CA SER A 581 0.08 6.02 32.27
C SER A 581 0.36 4.57 31.84
N TYR A 582 0.95 4.38 30.68
CA TYR A 582 1.26 3.05 30.15
C TYR A 582 2.71 2.95 29.69
N THR A 583 3.22 1.72 29.67
CA THR A 583 4.43 1.36 28.93
C THR A 583 4.09 0.20 28.00
N TYR A 584 4.77 0.12 26.88
CA TYR A 584 4.49 -0.89 25.86
C TYR A 584 5.77 -1.63 25.50
N ASP A 585 5.77 -2.95 25.73
CA ASP A 585 6.89 -3.81 25.40
C ASP A 585 6.81 -4.24 23.94
N GLN A 586 7.19 -3.30 23.06
CA GLN A 586 7.19 -3.50 21.60
C GLN A 586 8.04 -4.70 21.18
N GLU A 587 9.19 -4.92 21.83
CA GLU A 587 10.09 -6.04 21.50
C GLU A 587 9.40 -7.39 21.75
N SER A 588 8.77 -7.55 22.91
CA SER A 588 8.03 -8.78 23.23
C SER A 588 6.80 -8.97 22.34
N TYR A 589 6.09 -7.88 22.00
CA TYR A 589 4.99 -7.94 21.05
C TYR A 589 5.44 -8.38 19.65
N ASN A 590 6.54 -7.83 19.13
CA ASN A 590 7.07 -8.22 17.83
C ASN A 590 7.42 -9.71 17.78
N VAL A 591 8.09 -10.22 18.83
CA VAL A 591 8.40 -11.65 18.97
C VAL A 591 7.11 -12.48 18.98
N PHE A 592 6.13 -12.10 19.80
CA PHE A 592 4.85 -12.80 19.84
C PHE A 592 4.14 -12.80 18.48
N LYS A 593 4.03 -11.63 17.83
CA LYS A 593 3.32 -11.45 16.56
C LYS A 593 3.94 -12.30 15.46
N PHE A 594 5.27 -12.32 15.38
CA PHE A 594 5.99 -13.15 14.42
C PHE A 594 5.63 -14.63 14.59
N PHE A 595 5.84 -15.19 15.78
CA PHE A 595 5.59 -16.61 16.02
C PHE A 595 4.11 -17.00 16.00
N TYR A 596 3.21 -16.08 16.37
CA TYR A 596 1.78 -16.29 16.23
C TYR A 596 1.35 -16.43 14.77
N ASN A 597 1.94 -15.64 13.86
CA ASN A 597 1.67 -15.74 12.44
C ASN A 597 2.24 -17.04 11.83
N GLU A 598 3.44 -17.45 12.24
CA GLU A 598 4.10 -18.65 11.69
C GLU A 598 3.50 -19.96 12.19
N MET A 599 3.11 -20.03 13.47
CA MET A 599 2.66 -21.29 14.08
C MET A 599 1.17 -21.36 14.38
N HIS A 600 0.47 -20.22 14.37
CA HIS A 600 -0.88 -20.11 14.94
C HIS A 600 -0.98 -20.56 16.42
N ILE A 601 0.16 -20.71 17.11
CA ILE A 601 0.22 -20.95 18.55
C ILE A 601 0.73 -19.71 19.27
N SER A 602 0.54 -19.71 20.56
CA SER A 602 0.53 -18.48 21.33
C SER A 602 1.28 -18.52 22.64
N SER A 603 1.45 -19.72 23.19
CA SER A 603 2.49 -20.01 24.16
C SER A 603 3.73 -20.44 23.40
N VAL A 604 4.52 -19.45 23.01
CA VAL A 604 5.75 -19.68 22.28
C VAL A 604 6.84 -20.06 23.29
N THR A 605 7.17 -21.35 23.38
CA THR A 605 8.33 -21.82 24.16
C THR A 605 9.60 -21.55 23.38
N LYS A 606 10.76 -21.45 24.06
CA LYS A 606 12.04 -21.28 23.36
C LYS A 606 12.30 -22.44 22.37
N ASP A 607 11.93 -23.66 22.73
CA ASP A 607 12.10 -24.83 21.87
C ASP A 607 11.24 -24.72 20.59
N SER A 608 9.98 -24.27 20.70
CA SER A 608 9.12 -24.04 19.52
C SER A 608 9.60 -22.86 18.67
N MET A 609 10.16 -21.80 19.29
CA MET A 609 10.79 -20.72 18.51
C MET A 609 11.96 -21.25 17.70
N ASP A 610 12.82 -22.05 18.34
CA ASP A 610 14.02 -22.58 17.70
C ASP A 610 13.66 -23.55 16.58
N GLU A 611 12.58 -24.32 16.70
CA GLU A 611 12.05 -25.19 15.64
C GLU A 611 11.60 -24.41 14.39
N VAL A 612 10.76 -23.38 14.56
CA VAL A 612 10.31 -22.53 13.45
C VAL A 612 11.48 -21.81 12.79
N LEU A 613 12.35 -21.21 13.60
CA LEU A 613 13.50 -20.48 13.07
C LEU A 613 14.50 -21.43 12.37
N GLN A 614 14.58 -22.69 12.80
CA GLN A 614 15.38 -23.73 12.13
C GLN A 614 14.77 -24.11 10.78
N GLU A 615 13.44 -24.24 10.66
CA GLU A 615 12.75 -24.47 9.39
C GLU A 615 13.02 -23.33 8.41
N ILE A 616 12.83 -22.07 8.84
CA ILE A 616 13.13 -20.88 8.02
C ILE A 616 14.61 -20.86 7.60
N PHE A 617 15.51 -21.22 8.52
CA PHE A 617 16.93 -21.33 8.20
C PHE A 617 17.20 -22.41 7.14
N ASP A 618 16.62 -23.59 7.28
CA ASP A 618 16.81 -24.71 6.35
C ASP A 618 16.25 -24.39 4.95
N ASP A 619 15.09 -23.73 4.87
CA ASP A 619 14.52 -23.25 3.61
C ASP A 619 15.44 -22.22 2.94
N SER A 620 15.93 -21.25 3.72
CA SER A 620 16.85 -20.23 3.20
C SER A 620 18.19 -20.81 2.72
N LEU A 621 18.64 -21.96 3.25
CA LEU A 621 19.85 -22.63 2.77
C LEU A 621 19.71 -23.14 1.33
N SER A 622 18.50 -23.50 0.90
CA SER A 622 18.24 -23.93 -0.48
C SER A 622 18.45 -22.77 -1.45
N GLU A 623 17.86 -21.61 -1.16
CA GLU A 623 18.04 -20.39 -1.96
C GLU A 623 19.49 -19.90 -1.92
N LEU A 624 20.10 -19.89 -0.75
CA LEU A 624 21.51 -19.55 -0.57
C LEU A 624 22.43 -20.43 -1.44
N ARG A 625 22.16 -21.75 -1.51
CA ARG A 625 22.93 -22.65 -2.39
C ARG A 625 22.79 -22.24 -3.85
N LYS A 626 21.57 -21.94 -4.32
CA LYS A 626 21.35 -21.47 -5.70
C LYS A 626 22.13 -20.19 -5.97
N GLU A 627 22.14 -19.23 -5.04
CA GLU A 627 22.93 -18.00 -5.16
C GLU A 627 24.44 -18.26 -5.24
N VAL A 628 24.97 -19.16 -4.39
CA VAL A 628 26.39 -19.56 -4.42
C VAL A 628 26.76 -20.26 -5.73
N GLU A 629 25.84 -21.04 -6.30
CA GLU A 629 26.02 -21.70 -7.60
C GLU A 629 26.18 -20.71 -8.75
N LEU A 630 25.49 -19.55 -8.71
CA LEU A 630 25.62 -18.50 -9.72
C LEU A 630 27.06 -17.98 -9.83
N PHE A 631 27.79 -17.84 -8.72
CA PHE A 631 29.20 -17.39 -8.75
C PHE A 631 30.14 -18.33 -9.51
N LYS A 632 29.79 -19.62 -9.61
CA LYS A 632 30.56 -20.59 -10.41
C LYS A 632 30.15 -20.61 -11.87
N LYS A 633 28.90 -20.26 -12.17
CA LYS A 633 28.34 -20.28 -13.52
C LYS A 633 28.93 -19.19 -14.40
N TYR A 634 29.18 -18.00 -13.84
CA TYR A 634 29.58 -16.83 -14.62
C TYR A 634 31.08 -16.51 -14.54
N ASN A 635 31.59 -15.88 -15.59
CA ASN A 635 32.94 -15.33 -15.64
C ASN A 635 32.98 -13.98 -14.93
N LEU A 636 33.28 -13.99 -13.63
CA LEU A 636 33.20 -12.82 -12.76
C LEU A 636 34.22 -11.72 -13.11
N LYS A 637 35.39 -12.06 -13.66
CA LYS A 637 36.37 -11.05 -14.13
C LYS A 637 35.93 -10.34 -15.41
N GLU A 638 35.09 -10.98 -16.20
CA GLU A 638 34.49 -10.37 -17.40
C GLU A 638 33.31 -9.46 -17.03
N LEU A 639 32.46 -9.92 -16.12
CA LEU A 639 31.34 -9.12 -15.60
C LEU A 639 31.81 -7.92 -14.76
N TYR A 640 32.84 -8.12 -13.93
CA TYR A 640 33.32 -7.13 -12.97
C TYR A 640 34.84 -6.89 -13.12
N PRO A 641 35.29 -6.30 -14.24
CA PRO A 641 36.71 -6.14 -14.55
C PRO A 641 37.46 -5.21 -13.59
N ASN A 642 36.75 -4.37 -12.83
CA ASN A 642 37.33 -3.43 -11.88
C ASN A 642 37.60 -4.04 -10.49
N ILE A 643 36.98 -5.19 -10.16
CA ILE A 643 37.11 -5.82 -8.86
C ILE A 643 38.40 -6.64 -8.80
N ASN A 644 39.24 -6.40 -7.79
CA ASN A 644 40.36 -7.28 -7.50
C ASN A 644 39.89 -8.41 -6.59
N PHE A 645 39.37 -9.49 -7.17
CA PHE A 645 38.82 -10.63 -6.43
C PHE A 645 39.79 -11.27 -5.42
N ASP A 646 41.11 -11.20 -5.61
CA ASP A 646 42.06 -11.76 -4.65
C ASP A 646 42.22 -10.90 -3.38
N LYS A 647 41.84 -9.62 -3.47
CA LYS A 647 42.01 -8.63 -2.41
C LYS A 647 40.67 -8.23 -1.78
N ASP A 648 39.69 -7.93 -2.64
CA ASP A 648 38.44 -7.31 -2.23
C ASP A 648 37.39 -8.39 -1.88
N ILE A 649 37.42 -9.55 -2.55
CA ILE A 649 36.50 -10.67 -2.33
C ILE A 649 37.20 -12.05 -2.43
N PRO A 650 38.26 -12.31 -1.63
CA PRO A 650 39.07 -13.53 -1.73
C PRO A 650 38.28 -14.83 -1.49
N GLU A 651 37.13 -14.76 -0.82
CA GLU A 651 36.25 -15.86 -0.48
C GLU A 651 35.72 -16.59 -1.73
N LEU A 652 35.55 -15.88 -2.85
CA LEU A 652 35.07 -16.43 -4.12
C LEU A 652 36.13 -17.25 -4.87
N LYS A 653 37.41 -17.22 -4.46
CA LYS A 653 38.51 -18.01 -5.06
C LYS A 653 38.49 -17.96 -6.61
N VAL A 654 38.39 -16.76 -7.18
CA VAL A 654 38.25 -16.56 -8.63
C VAL A 654 39.59 -16.75 -9.33
N ASN A 655 39.68 -17.72 -10.25
CA ASN A 655 40.94 -18.05 -10.92
C ASN A 655 41.34 -17.01 -11.99
N GLU A 656 42.48 -17.21 -12.64
CA GLU A 656 42.97 -16.32 -13.72
C GLU A 656 42.03 -16.22 -14.92
N ARG A 657 41.20 -17.25 -15.17
CA ARG A 657 40.20 -17.25 -16.24
C ARG A 657 38.89 -16.56 -15.83
N GLY A 658 38.77 -16.13 -14.59
CA GLY A 658 37.62 -15.39 -14.07
C GLY A 658 36.48 -16.23 -13.49
N TYR A 659 36.65 -17.55 -13.35
CA TYR A 659 35.64 -18.42 -12.75
C TYR A 659 35.95 -18.73 -11.29
N SER A 660 34.91 -18.76 -10.45
CA SER A 660 35.02 -19.18 -9.05
C SER A 660 35.39 -20.66 -8.93
N SER A 661 36.33 -20.97 -8.03
CA SER A 661 36.74 -22.34 -7.71
C SER A 661 36.22 -22.84 -6.35
N ILE A 662 35.21 -22.17 -5.79
CA ILE A 662 34.63 -22.55 -4.51
C ILE A 662 34.03 -23.97 -4.55
N ASN A 663 34.15 -24.66 -3.41
CA ASN A 663 33.44 -25.89 -3.13
C ASN A 663 32.12 -25.54 -2.44
N ILE A 664 31.01 -25.68 -3.16
CA ILE A 664 29.68 -25.31 -2.67
C ILE A 664 29.36 -26.05 -1.38
N ASP A 665 29.59 -27.37 -1.30
CA ASP A 665 29.29 -28.15 -0.10
C ASP A 665 30.13 -27.72 1.12
N GLU A 666 31.38 -27.28 0.91
CA GLU A 666 32.23 -26.72 1.97
C GLU A 666 31.71 -25.36 2.43
N VAL A 667 31.31 -24.50 1.50
CA VAL A 667 30.73 -23.19 1.77
C VAL A 667 29.41 -23.35 2.54
N MET A 668 28.50 -24.20 2.06
CA MET A 668 27.20 -24.46 2.68
C MET A 668 27.34 -25.02 4.11
N LYS A 669 28.32 -25.89 4.37
CA LYS A 669 28.61 -26.41 5.72
C LYS A 669 29.08 -25.36 6.73
N GLY A 670 29.52 -24.20 6.25
CA GLY A 670 29.97 -23.10 7.11
C GLY A 670 28.83 -22.23 7.64
N PHE A 671 27.62 -22.35 7.09
CA PHE A 671 26.43 -21.67 7.58
C PHE A 671 25.85 -22.47 8.75
N VAL A 672 25.60 -21.80 9.89
CA VAL A 672 25.21 -22.42 11.16
C VAL A 672 24.02 -21.68 11.75
N PHE A 673 22.96 -22.40 12.05
CA PHE A 673 21.78 -21.83 12.70
C PHE A 673 22.10 -21.21 14.07
N ASP A 674 21.54 -20.02 14.31
CA ASP A 674 21.68 -19.25 15.56
C ASP A 674 20.40 -18.44 15.80
N SER A 675 19.50 -18.96 16.62
CA SER A 675 18.18 -18.36 16.86
C SER A 675 18.24 -17.00 17.56
N ASP A 676 19.30 -16.72 18.34
CA ASP A 676 19.44 -15.44 19.02
C ASP A 676 19.69 -14.29 18.02
N LYS A 677 20.34 -14.59 16.88
CA LYS A 677 20.46 -13.62 15.79
C LYS A 677 19.11 -13.28 15.19
N TYR A 678 18.28 -14.28 14.89
CA TYR A 678 16.92 -14.05 14.38
C TYR A 678 16.08 -13.23 15.35
N LEU A 679 16.09 -13.60 16.64
CA LEU A 679 15.37 -12.87 17.68
C LEU A 679 15.85 -11.41 17.81
N LYS A 680 17.12 -11.11 17.55
CA LYS A 680 17.62 -9.72 17.52
C LYS A 680 16.93 -8.89 16.44
N PHE A 681 16.67 -9.45 15.26
CA PHE A 681 15.96 -8.76 14.18
C PHE A 681 14.46 -8.66 14.48
N ILE A 682 13.84 -9.77 14.91
CA ILE A 682 12.42 -9.81 15.25
C ILE A 682 12.07 -8.80 16.34
N ARG A 683 12.91 -8.64 17.37
CA ARG A 683 12.65 -7.65 18.43
C ARG A 683 12.64 -6.21 17.92
N LYS A 684 13.43 -5.88 16.89
CA LYS A 684 13.52 -4.51 16.34
C LYS A 684 12.26 -4.08 15.60
N GLY A 685 11.44 -5.00 15.09
CA GLY A 685 10.26 -4.65 14.31
C GLY A 685 9.65 -5.84 13.55
N PRO A 686 8.59 -5.60 12.76
CA PRO A 686 8.12 -6.59 11.80
C PRO A 686 9.27 -6.95 10.84
N VAL A 687 9.47 -8.25 10.62
CA VAL A 687 10.50 -8.79 9.73
C VAL A 687 9.78 -9.51 8.60
N ASP A 688 10.07 -9.11 7.36
CA ASP A 688 9.55 -9.81 6.19
C ASP A 688 10.39 -11.07 5.89
N ASN A 689 9.90 -11.90 4.98
CA ASN A 689 10.58 -13.12 4.57
C ASN A 689 11.98 -12.82 3.98
N PHE A 690 12.14 -11.69 3.29
CA PHE A 690 13.41 -11.30 2.71
C PHE A 690 14.48 -11.09 3.80
N VAL A 691 14.18 -10.30 4.83
CA VAL A 691 15.10 -10.08 5.96
C VAL A 691 15.34 -11.39 6.69
N MET A 692 14.31 -12.21 6.93
CA MET A 692 14.46 -13.51 7.60
C MET A 692 15.44 -14.42 6.85
N GLU A 693 15.26 -14.61 5.55
CA GLU A 693 16.17 -15.41 4.72
C GLU A 693 17.61 -14.87 4.78
N ARG A 694 17.80 -13.55 4.78
CA ARG A 694 19.14 -12.94 4.78
C ARG A 694 19.83 -12.95 6.14
N ILE A 695 19.13 -13.27 7.24
CA ILE A 695 19.81 -13.53 8.52
C ILE A 695 20.67 -14.79 8.42
N SER A 696 20.22 -15.83 7.70
CA SER A 696 21.03 -17.05 7.51
C SER A 696 22.30 -16.76 6.73
N TYR A 697 22.30 -15.78 5.83
CA TYR A 697 23.42 -15.38 4.98
C TYR A 697 24.60 -14.81 5.81
N LEU A 698 24.34 -14.38 7.05
CA LEU A 698 25.33 -13.89 8.00
C LEU A 698 25.93 -14.98 8.91
N SER A 699 25.46 -16.22 8.77
CA SER A 699 25.87 -17.30 9.67
C SER A 699 27.21 -17.95 9.31
N ASN A 700 27.77 -17.66 8.13
CA ASN A 700 29.10 -18.13 7.74
C ASN A 700 30.15 -17.00 7.80
N PRO A 701 30.94 -16.91 8.89
CA PRO A 701 31.95 -15.86 9.02
C PRO A 701 33.10 -15.97 8.01
N ASN A 702 33.27 -17.12 7.35
CA ASN A 702 34.32 -17.34 6.34
C ASN A 702 33.82 -17.10 4.90
N PHE A 703 32.52 -16.87 4.72
CA PHE A 703 31.90 -16.62 3.44
C PHE A 703 30.72 -15.66 3.63
N ASN A 704 31.02 -14.38 3.83
CA ASN A 704 29.98 -13.35 4.04
C ASN A 704 29.33 -12.98 2.70
N ILE A 705 28.32 -13.75 2.30
CA ILE A 705 27.66 -13.60 1.01
C ILE A 705 26.96 -12.22 0.86
N ILE A 706 26.42 -11.63 1.93
CA ILE A 706 25.82 -10.29 1.85
C ILE A 706 26.89 -9.28 1.43
N LYS A 707 28.07 -9.31 2.07
CA LYS A 707 29.17 -8.42 1.71
C LYS A 707 29.64 -8.65 0.27
N ILE A 708 29.69 -9.90 -0.18
CA ILE A 708 30.02 -10.25 -1.57
C ILE A 708 29.02 -9.58 -2.51
N LEU A 709 27.72 -9.79 -2.29
CA LEU A 709 26.65 -9.28 -3.16
C LEU A 709 26.60 -7.75 -3.16
N LEU A 710 26.76 -7.11 -2.00
CA LEU A 710 26.86 -5.65 -1.91
C LEU A 710 28.10 -5.11 -2.63
N THR A 711 29.24 -5.82 -2.60
CA THR A 711 30.43 -5.39 -3.35
C THR A 711 30.19 -5.50 -4.87
N LEU A 712 29.55 -6.58 -5.32
CA LEU A 712 29.21 -6.75 -6.75
C LEU A 712 28.16 -5.73 -7.20
N LYS A 713 27.19 -5.42 -6.36
CA LYS A 713 26.15 -4.41 -6.58
C LYS A 713 26.71 -3.05 -6.95
N GLU A 714 27.72 -2.55 -6.23
CA GLU A 714 28.34 -1.25 -6.49
C GLU A 714 29.00 -1.17 -7.89
N GLU A 715 29.39 -2.30 -8.46
CA GLU A 715 29.98 -2.39 -9.82
C GLU A 715 28.97 -2.86 -10.88
N THR A 716 27.75 -3.21 -10.48
CA THR A 716 26.71 -3.72 -11.37
C THR A 716 25.91 -2.55 -11.94
N THR A 717 25.84 -2.48 -13.27
CA THR A 717 24.97 -1.50 -13.95
C THR A 717 23.60 -2.12 -14.22
N PHE A 718 22.59 -1.76 -13.44
CA PHE A 718 21.19 -2.21 -13.62
C PHE A 718 20.50 -1.46 -14.76
N THR A 719 21.00 -1.65 -15.97
CA THR A 719 20.57 -0.86 -17.13
C THR A 719 19.47 -1.51 -17.94
N ASN A 720 19.39 -2.85 -17.96
CA ASN A 720 18.45 -3.58 -18.80
C ASN A 720 18.19 -5.00 -18.30
N SER A 721 17.15 -5.17 -17.49
CA SER A 721 16.71 -6.46 -16.94
C SER A 721 16.45 -7.54 -18.00
N ILE A 722 16.23 -7.18 -19.28
CA ILE A 722 16.03 -8.18 -20.36
C ILE A 722 17.36 -8.86 -20.72
N THR A 723 18.47 -8.13 -20.65
CA THR A 723 19.81 -8.63 -21.04
C THR A 723 20.67 -9.00 -19.84
N ASP A 724 20.25 -8.61 -18.65
CA ASP A 724 20.91 -8.94 -17.41
C ASP A 724 20.76 -10.45 -17.13
N ASN A 725 21.86 -11.08 -16.74
CA ASN A 725 21.86 -12.51 -16.45
C ASN A 725 21.35 -12.78 -15.02
N ASN A 726 21.09 -14.05 -14.69
CA ASN A 726 20.55 -14.44 -13.39
C ASN A 726 21.38 -13.96 -12.19
N LEU A 727 22.71 -13.78 -12.32
CA LEU A 727 23.53 -13.21 -11.26
C LEU A 727 23.22 -11.71 -11.07
N THR A 728 23.15 -10.95 -12.16
CA THR A 728 22.76 -9.53 -12.11
C THR A 728 21.35 -9.34 -11.54
N GLU A 729 20.38 -10.14 -11.99
CA GLU A 729 19.01 -10.11 -11.44
C GLU A 729 19.00 -10.43 -9.94
N ASN A 730 19.79 -11.40 -9.50
CA ASN A 730 19.88 -11.73 -8.07
C ASN A 730 20.53 -10.58 -7.27
N ILE A 731 21.57 -9.94 -7.81
CA ILE A 731 22.23 -8.79 -7.17
C ILE A 731 21.27 -7.58 -7.08
N ALA A 732 20.34 -7.43 -8.01
CA ALA A 732 19.37 -6.32 -8.03
C ALA A 732 18.52 -6.26 -6.76
N LYS A 733 18.23 -7.41 -6.14
CA LYS A 733 17.52 -7.50 -4.85
C LYS A 733 18.25 -6.83 -3.68
N TYR A 734 19.53 -6.51 -3.84
CA TYR A 734 20.38 -5.96 -2.78
C TYR A 734 20.62 -4.45 -2.92
N ILE A 735 20.06 -3.79 -3.93
CA ILE A 735 20.25 -2.34 -4.19
C ILE A 735 19.97 -1.50 -2.95
N TYR A 736 18.86 -1.79 -2.29
CA TYR A 736 18.39 -1.09 -1.08
C TYR A 736 18.72 -1.83 0.22
N VAL A 737 19.67 -2.76 0.16
CA VAL A 737 20.25 -3.37 1.35
C VAL A 737 21.46 -2.54 1.78
N THR A 738 21.45 -2.11 3.03
CA THR A 738 22.56 -1.42 3.68
C THR A 738 23.10 -2.28 4.81
N PHE A 739 24.42 -2.47 4.86
CA PHE A 739 25.08 -3.31 5.88
C PHE A 739 25.80 -2.43 6.90
N ASN A 740 25.59 -2.71 8.18
CA ASN A 740 26.24 -2.02 9.29
C ASN A 740 27.41 -2.87 9.81
N ASP A 741 28.63 -2.44 9.51
CA ASP A 741 29.86 -3.13 9.94
C ASP A 741 30.04 -3.16 11.47
N ASP A 742 29.47 -2.21 12.23
CA ASP A 742 29.70 -2.09 13.67
C ASP A 742 29.00 -3.19 14.47
N ASP A 743 27.79 -3.59 14.05
CA ASP A 743 26.99 -4.58 14.76
C ASP A 743 26.62 -5.82 13.91
N GLY A 744 27.11 -5.85 12.66
CA GLY A 744 26.92 -6.93 11.71
C GLY A 744 25.47 -7.10 11.25
N THR A 745 24.62 -6.08 11.41
CA THR A 745 23.23 -6.10 10.93
C THR A 745 23.10 -5.47 9.55
N PHE A 746 21.93 -5.64 8.93
CA PHE A 746 21.57 -4.94 7.71
C PHE A 746 20.17 -4.35 7.84
N SER A 747 19.89 -3.34 7.01
CA SER A 747 18.56 -2.80 6.77
C SER A 747 18.19 -2.99 5.31
N TYR A 748 16.90 -3.09 5.05
CA TYR A 748 16.31 -3.26 3.73
C TYR A 748 15.15 -2.28 3.61
N ASP A 749 15.18 -1.43 2.59
CA ASP A 749 14.07 -0.54 2.27
C ASP A 749 13.14 -1.25 1.27
N VAL A 750 12.05 -1.80 1.81
CA VAL A 750 11.09 -2.61 1.03
C VAL A 750 10.36 -1.77 -0.01
N ASP A 751 10.06 -0.51 0.30
CA ASP A 751 9.29 0.37 -0.57
C ASP A 751 10.13 0.81 -1.76
N LEU A 752 11.35 1.30 -1.51
CA LEU A 752 12.29 1.63 -2.57
C LEU A 752 12.69 0.39 -3.39
N SER A 753 12.82 -0.78 -2.75
CA SER A 753 13.09 -2.01 -3.48
C SER A 753 11.91 -2.44 -4.35
N ASN A 754 10.67 -2.28 -3.89
CA ASN A 754 9.48 -2.58 -4.68
C ASN A 754 9.33 -1.61 -5.85
N GLU A 755 9.56 -0.32 -5.62
CA GLU A 755 9.60 0.70 -6.65
C GLU A 755 10.69 0.37 -7.68
N PHE A 756 11.92 0.14 -7.24
CA PHE A 756 13.00 -0.26 -8.13
C PHE A 756 12.72 -1.55 -8.86
N ASN A 757 12.20 -2.60 -8.21
CA ASN A 757 11.89 -3.86 -8.90
C ASN A 757 10.81 -3.62 -9.95
N THR A 758 9.81 -2.78 -9.64
CA THR A 758 8.82 -2.32 -10.60
C THR A 758 9.50 -1.59 -11.76
N GLU A 759 10.42 -0.67 -11.53
CA GLU A 759 11.11 0.05 -12.61
C GLU A 759 12.12 -0.80 -13.38
N TYR A 760 12.89 -1.61 -12.70
CA TYR A 760 13.91 -2.48 -13.26
C TYR A 760 13.27 -3.57 -14.10
N TYR A 761 12.19 -4.20 -13.63
CA TYR A 761 11.50 -5.24 -14.38
C TYR A 761 10.50 -4.69 -15.41
N LEU A 762 9.96 -3.47 -15.25
CA LEU A 762 8.96 -2.91 -16.18
C LEU A 762 9.48 -1.78 -17.09
N TYR A 763 10.45 -0.97 -16.66
CA TYR A 763 10.87 0.29 -17.30
C TYR A 763 12.35 0.37 -17.68
N SER A 764 13.13 -0.72 -17.56
CA SER A 764 14.55 -0.67 -17.87
C SER A 764 14.85 -0.09 -19.25
N ASN A 765 15.92 0.70 -19.31
CA ASN A 765 16.32 1.61 -20.39
C ASN A 765 16.78 0.84 -21.63
N VAL A 766 15.91 0.03 -22.22
CA VAL A 766 16.14 -0.58 -23.52
C VAL A 766 16.26 0.58 -24.51
N PRO A 767 17.44 0.85 -25.10
CA PRO A 767 17.72 2.11 -25.82
C PRO A 767 16.77 2.37 -27.00
N TYR A 768 16.14 1.31 -27.52
CA TYR A 768 15.17 1.34 -28.60
C TYR A 768 13.70 1.39 -28.12
N LEU A 769 13.42 1.40 -26.81
CA LEU A 769 12.08 1.46 -26.23
C LEU A 769 11.76 2.70 -25.38
N LYS A 770 12.41 3.85 -25.63
CA LYS A 770 12.08 5.11 -24.94
C LYS A 770 10.71 5.67 -25.37
N SER A 771 9.65 5.51 -24.57
CA SER A 771 8.58 6.52 -24.29
C SER A 771 7.29 5.94 -23.66
N THR A 772 6.67 6.76 -22.81
CA THR A 772 5.27 6.81 -22.31
C THR A 772 4.56 5.51 -21.92
N ASN A 773 4.20 5.44 -20.63
CA ASN A 773 3.22 4.63 -19.89
C ASN A 773 2.12 3.89 -20.73
N ASP A 774 2.51 2.93 -21.57
CA ASP A 774 1.62 2.13 -22.44
C ASP A 774 1.64 0.67 -21.97
N GLU A 775 0.53 0.17 -21.45
CA GLU A 775 0.37 -1.21 -20.95
C GLU A 775 0.73 -2.27 -21.99
N VAL A 776 0.40 -2.04 -23.26
CA VAL A 776 0.74 -2.96 -24.36
C VAL A 776 2.25 -3.07 -24.54
N ARG A 777 2.97 -1.96 -24.36
CA ARG A 777 4.43 -1.94 -24.41
C ARG A 777 5.05 -2.66 -23.21
N ARG A 778 4.45 -2.55 -22.02
CA ARG A 778 4.88 -3.29 -20.81
C ARG A 778 4.77 -4.80 -21.03
N LEU A 779 3.65 -5.26 -21.60
CA LEU A 779 3.50 -6.67 -21.98
C LEU A 779 4.58 -7.11 -22.99
N PHE A 780 5.07 -6.21 -23.87
CA PHE A 780 6.08 -6.54 -24.89
C PHE A 780 7.43 -6.81 -24.27
N VAL A 781 7.83 -5.91 -23.37
CA VAL A 781 9.05 -6.04 -22.58
C VAL A 781 9.01 -7.31 -21.74
N SER A 782 7.88 -7.59 -21.08
CA SER A 782 7.69 -8.82 -20.30
C SER A 782 7.90 -10.08 -21.15
N GLU A 783 7.32 -10.14 -22.35
CA GLU A 783 7.51 -11.29 -23.26
C GLU A 783 8.94 -11.37 -23.81
N LEU A 784 9.62 -10.24 -24.07
CA LEU A 784 11.03 -10.26 -24.45
C LEU A 784 11.92 -10.84 -23.34
N ARG A 785 11.56 -10.64 -22.07
CA ARG A 785 12.27 -11.25 -20.93
C ARG A 785 12.08 -12.76 -20.90
N ILE A 786 10.85 -13.23 -21.11
CA ILE A 786 10.57 -14.67 -21.25
C ILE A 786 11.39 -15.26 -22.41
N ILE A 787 11.46 -14.57 -23.55
CA ILE A 787 12.29 -14.97 -24.70
C ILE A 787 13.77 -15.02 -24.33
N SER A 788 14.27 -14.02 -23.60
CA SER A 788 15.66 -13.97 -23.13
C SER A 788 16.00 -15.21 -22.28
N ASN A 789 15.17 -15.50 -21.28
CA ASN A 789 15.35 -16.66 -20.40
C ASN A 789 15.33 -17.98 -21.18
N MET A 790 14.43 -18.07 -22.17
CA MET A 790 14.35 -19.23 -23.07
C MET A 790 15.61 -19.42 -23.92
N LEU A 791 16.19 -18.34 -24.44
CA LEU A 791 17.45 -18.38 -25.21
C LEU A 791 18.65 -18.71 -24.32
N GLU A 792 18.66 -18.18 -23.09
CA GLU A 792 19.68 -18.47 -22.09
C GLU A 792 19.64 -19.95 -21.65
N ALA A 793 18.44 -20.52 -21.47
CA ALA A 793 18.27 -21.96 -21.26
C ALA A 793 18.83 -22.78 -22.43
N LEU A 794 18.54 -22.39 -23.69
CA LEU A 794 19.10 -23.06 -24.86
C LEU A 794 20.64 -23.03 -24.91
N LYS A 795 21.25 -21.94 -24.44
CA LYS A 795 22.70 -21.78 -24.40
C LYS A 795 23.35 -22.61 -23.29
N ASN A 796 22.67 -22.76 -22.16
CA ASN A 796 23.20 -23.40 -20.95
C ASN A 796 23.10 -24.94 -20.96
N TYR A 797 22.19 -25.53 -21.75
CA TYR A 797 22.06 -26.99 -21.83
C TYR A 797 22.82 -27.61 -23.01
N ASN A 798 23.36 -28.81 -22.80
CA ASN A 798 23.89 -29.63 -23.88
C ASN A 798 22.75 -30.18 -24.76
N LEU A 799 22.54 -29.57 -25.92
CA LEU A 799 21.43 -29.89 -26.81
C LEU A 799 21.58 -31.25 -27.49
N PHE A 800 22.79 -31.81 -27.60
CA PHE A 800 22.98 -33.19 -28.08
C PHE A 800 22.54 -34.23 -27.04
N GLU A 801 22.68 -33.92 -25.74
CA GLU A 801 22.19 -34.79 -24.68
C GLU A 801 20.66 -34.74 -24.60
N LEU A 802 20.08 -33.53 -24.67
CA LEU A 802 18.62 -33.36 -24.64
C LEU A 802 17.94 -33.89 -25.91
N TYR A 803 18.57 -33.74 -27.07
CA TYR A 803 17.99 -34.08 -28.38
C TYR A 803 18.96 -34.90 -29.25
N PRO A 804 19.32 -36.13 -28.86
CA PRO A 804 20.38 -36.92 -29.51
C PRO A 804 20.07 -37.33 -30.96
N ASN A 805 18.83 -37.16 -31.41
CA ASN A 805 18.37 -37.51 -32.75
C ASN A 805 18.14 -36.29 -33.66
N VAL A 806 18.54 -35.08 -33.23
CA VAL A 806 18.38 -33.85 -34.01
C VAL A 806 19.72 -33.47 -34.63
N ASP A 807 19.75 -33.33 -35.95
CA ASP A 807 20.91 -32.79 -36.67
C ASP A 807 20.82 -31.25 -36.64
N PHE A 808 21.30 -30.62 -35.56
CA PHE A 808 21.20 -29.17 -35.37
C PHE A 808 21.84 -28.35 -36.50
N GLY A 809 22.90 -28.86 -37.15
CA GLY A 809 23.54 -28.19 -38.28
C GLY A 809 22.66 -28.13 -39.53
N LYS A 810 21.70 -29.07 -39.67
CA LYS A 810 20.78 -29.14 -40.80
C LYS A 810 19.37 -28.67 -40.47
N GLU A 811 18.87 -29.02 -39.30
CA GLU A 811 17.47 -28.85 -38.92
C GLU A 811 17.22 -27.52 -38.20
N LEU A 812 18.19 -27.03 -37.42
CA LEU A 812 18.12 -25.77 -36.66
C LEU A 812 19.47 -25.00 -36.71
N PRO A 813 20.02 -24.69 -37.90
CA PRO A 813 21.32 -24.05 -38.04
C PRO A 813 21.42 -22.68 -37.34
N GLU A 814 20.28 -22.04 -37.07
CA GLU A 814 20.19 -20.75 -36.37
C GLU A 814 20.71 -20.81 -34.93
N LEU A 815 20.66 -21.99 -34.29
CA LEU A 815 21.16 -22.17 -32.92
C LEU A 815 22.69 -22.25 -32.83
N LYS A 816 23.40 -22.32 -33.97
CA LYS A 816 24.88 -22.37 -34.04
C LYS A 816 25.48 -23.35 -33.02
N VAL A 817 24.90 -24.55 -32.89
CA VAL A 817 25.34 -25.56 -31.92
C VAL A 817 26.73 -26.05 -32.29
N ASP A 818 27.67 -25.98 -31.35
CA ASP A 818 29.05 -26.41 -31.56
C ASP A 818 29.20 -27.95 -31.52
N GLU A 819 30.44 -28.43 -31.66
CA GLU A 819 30.75 -29.87 -31.63
C GLU A 819 30.55 -30.52 -30.25
N PHE A 820 30.40 -29.72 -29.19
CA PHE A 820 30.15 -30.19 -27.82
C PHE A 820 28.66 -30.17 -27.44
N GLY A 821 27.81 -29.62 -28.30
CA GLY A 821 26.36 -29.60 -28.12
C GLY A 821 25.83 -28.31 -27.50
N TYR A 822 26.65 -27.26 -27.34
CA TYR A 822 26.22 -25.99 -26.76
C TYR A 822 25.91 -24.96 -27.85
N SER A 823 24.81 -24.23 -27.68
CA SER A 823 24.40 -23.18 -28.59
C SER A 823 25.32 -21.95 -28.48
N GLN A 824 25.75 -21.41 -29.62
CA GLN A 824 26.62 -20.23 -29.70
C GLN A 824 25.85 -18.97 -30.17
N ILE A 825 24.56 -18.89 -29.82
CA ILE A 825 23.73 -17.72 -30.15
C ILE A 825 24.15 -16.48 -29.37
N ASP A 826 24.02 -15.32 -30.02
CA ASP A 826 24.14 -14.01 -29.39
C ASP A 826 22.74 -13.54 -29.01
N ILE A 827 22.42 -13.63 -27.72
CA ILE A 827 21.08 -13.30 -27.19
C ILE A 827 20.78 -11.82 -27.38
N ASN A 828 21.77 -10.94 -27.20
CA ASN A 828 21.59 -9.50 -27.37
C ASN A 828 21.31 -9.15 -28.84
N GLU A 829 22.05 -9.75 -29.77
CA GLU A 829 21.79 -9.63 -31.20
C GLU A 829 20.36 -10.08 -31.52
N ILE A 830 19.93 -11.24 -31.01
CA ILE A 830 18.58 -11.78 -31.24
C ILE A 830 17.51 -10.85 -30.67
N LEU A 831 17.60 -10.46 -29.39
CA LEU A 831 16.60 -9.62 -28.72
C LEU A 831 16.45 -8.24 -29.39
N SER A 832 17.56 -7.64 -29.84
CA SER A 832 17.55 -6.34 -30.52
C SER A 832 16.79 -6.32 -31.86
N ASN A 833 16.50 -7.49 -32.43
CA ASN A 833 15.78 -7.63 -33.69
C ASN A 833 14.27 -7.90 -33.51
N PHE A 834 13.76 -7.96 -32.28
CA PHE A 834 12.31 -7.96 -32.02
C PHE A 834 11.75 -6.55 -32.19
N VAL A 835 10.66 -6.40 -32.95
CA VAL A 835 10.09 -5.10 -33.30
C VAL A 835 8.73 -4.93 -32.63
N PHE A 836 8.57 -3.85 -31.87
CA PHE A 836 7.28 -3.44 -31.34
C PHE A 836 6.53 -2.59 -32.38
N ASN A 837 5.29 -2.96 -32.67
CA ASN A 837 4.39 -2.20 -33.52
C ASN A 837 3.00 -2.16 -32.86
N ARG A 838 2.61 -0.99 -32.34
CA ARG A 838 1.37 -0.83 -31.56
C ARG A 838 0.12 -1.27 -32.31
N ASP A 839 0.06 -0.98 -33.61
CA ASP A 839 -1.08 -1.31 -34.48
C ASP A 839 -1.36 -2.84 -34.55
N ASP A 840 -0.37 -3.67 -34.22
CA ASP A 840 -0.56 -5.13 -34.17
C ASP A 840 -1.38 -5.57 -32.93
N TYR A 841 -1.62 -4.67 -31.97
CA TYR A 841 -2.20 -4.97 -30.65
C TYR A 841 -3.54 -4.30 -30.34
N ASP A 842 -4.04 -3.37 -31.16
CA ASP A 842 -5.23 -2.52 -30.91
C ASP A 842 -6.58 -3.25 -30.70
N LEU A 843 -6.62 -4.58 -30.68
CA LEU A 843 -7.84 -5.41 -30.60
C LEU A 843 -7.70 -6.67 -29.73
N ILE A 844 -6.71 -6.73 -28.84
CA ILE A 844 -6.35 -7.99 -28.16
C ILE A 844 -6.70 -7.95 -26.68
N ASP A 845 -7.86 -8.52 -26.36
CA ASP A 845 -8.30 -8.78 -24.98
C ASP A 845 -7.91 -10.20 -24.50
N VAL A 846 -6.97 -10.86 -25.19
CA VAL A 846 -6.67 -12.30 -25.02
C VAL A 846 -5.16 -12.56 -24.94
N PHE A 847 -4.67 -12.71 -23.71
CA PHE A 847 -3.27 -12.91 -23.31
C PHE A 847 -2.41 -13.83 -24.21
N PRO A 848 -2.89 -14.97 -24.74
CA PRO A 848 -2.07 -15.83 -25.62
C PRO A 848 -1.80 -15.27 -27.03
N ARG A 849 -2.70 -14.45 -27.59
CA ARG A 849 -2.54 -13.91 -28.94
C ARG A 849 -1.42 -12.86 -28.97
N TYR A 850 -1.35 -12.09 -27.89
CA TYR A 850 -0.30 -11.12 -27.63
C TYR A 850 1.10 -11.75 -27.73
N ARG A 851 1.36 -12.82 -26.98
CA ARG A 851 2.66 -13.55 -26.98
C ARG A 851 3.10 -13.99 -28.37
N LEU A 852 2.15 -14.50 -29.16
CA LEU A 852 2.44 -15.00 -30.51
C LEU A 852 2.89 -13.90 -31.46
N ILE A 853 2.40 -12.68 -31.30
CA ILE A 853 2.82 -11.52 -32.09
C ILE A 853 4.28 -11.19 -31.74
N VAL A 854 4.63 -11.14 -30.45
CA VAL A 854 6.01 -10.93 -30.00
C VAL A 854 6.93 -12.01 -30.57
N TYR A 855 6.58 -13.29 -30.42
CA TYR A 855 7.39 -14.43 -30.90
C TYR A 855 7.59 -14.45 -32.42
N GLN A 856 6.77 -13.72 -33.18
CA GLN A 856 6.86 -13.61 -34.64
C GLN A 856 7.47 -12.29 -35.12
N SER A 857 7.76 -11.34 -34.22
CA SER A 857 8.21 -10.00 -34.61
C SER A 857 9.68 -9.98 -35.06
N ASN A 858 10.49 -10.93 -34.59
CA ASN A 858 11.87 -11.11 -35.06
C ASN A 858 11.93 -11.92 -36.36
N LYS A 859 12.23 -11.25 -37.48
CA LYS A 859 12.36 -11.91 -38.80
C LYS A 859 13.73 -12.53 -39.05
N SER A 860 14.74 -12.17 -38.26
CA SER A 860 16.11 -12.68 -38.39
C SER A 860 16.33 -14.00 -37.64
N PHE A 861 15.50 -14.26 -36.63
CA PHE A 861 15.55 -15.45 -35.79
C PHE A 861 14.13 -16.01 -35.62
N ASP A 862 13.81 -17.12 -36.30
CA ASP A 862 12.47 -17.74 -36.29
C ASP A 862 12.21 -18.49 -34.97
N PHE A 863 12.06 -17.71 -33.90
CA PHE A 863 11.91 -18.16 -32.52
C PHE A 863 10.77 -19.17 -32.39
N LEU A 864 9.60 -18.83 -32.94
CA LEU A 864 8.41 -19.67 -32.88
C LEU A 864 8.61 -21.04 -33.55
N ARG A 865 9.26 -21.09 -34.72
CA ARG A 865 9.55 -22.37 -35.40
C ARG A 865 10.54 -23.21 -34.62
N ILE A 866 11.59 -22.60 -34.07
CA ILE A 866 12.63 -23.30 -33.29
C ILE A 866 11.99 -23.97 -32.06
N PHE A 867 11.28 -23.20 -31.23
CA PHE A 867 10.67 -23.74 -30.01
C PHE A 867 9.53 -24.72 -30.29
N LYS A 868 8.75 -24.52 -31.36
CA LYS A 868 7.75 -25.52 -31.79
C LYS A 868 8.40 -26.81 -32.27
N TYR A 869 9.53 -26.72 -32.98
CA TYR A 869 10.28 -27.89 -33.43
C TYR A 869 10.82 -28.68 -32.22
N LEU A 870 11.51 -28.00 -31.29
CA LEU A 870 12.05 -28.63 -30.08
C LEU A 870 10.94 -29.25 -29.23
N THR A 871 9.80 -28.57 -29.10
CA THR A 871 8.62 -29.10 -28.39
C THR A 871 8.12 -30.42 -28.99
N ASN A 872 8.09 -30.53 -30.33
CA ASN A 872 7.67 -31.76 -31.00
C ASN A 872 8.70 -32.90 -30.86
N LYS A 873 9.95 -32.58 -30.53
CA LYS A 873 11.01 -33.57 -30.23
C LYS A 873 11.11 -33.90 -28.75
N THR A 874 10.57 -33.06 -27.88
CA THR A 874 10.60 -33.22 -26.43
C THR A 874 9.62 -34.30 -26.01
N ILE A 875 10.10 -35.25 -25.21
CA ILE A 875 9.28 -36.27 -24.58
C ILE A 875 9.01 -35.82 -23.15
N TYR A 876 7.79 -35.38 -22.88
CA TYR A 876 7.36 -34.94 -21.54
C TYR A 876 7.06 -36.17 -20.65
N GLN A 877 8.10 -36.77 -20.07
CA GLN A 877 8.06 -37.93 -19.15
C GLN A 877 8.69 -37.57 -17.79
N GLU A 878 8.29 -38.28 -16.71
CA GLU A 878 8.33 -37.97 -15.26
C GLU A 878 9.59 -37.32 -14.59
N ASP A 879 10.70 -37.03 -15.28
CA ASP A 879 11.91 -36.40 -14.70
C ASP A 879 12.25 -35.02 -15.33
N TRP A 880 11.30 -34.45 -16.06
CA TRP A 880 11.48 -33.22 -16.83
C TRP A 880 11.57 -31.94 -15.96
N GLU A 881 11.16 -32.04 -14.68
CA GLU A 881 11.12 -30.93 -13.70
C GLU A 881 12.50 -30.31 -13.44
N ASN A 882 13.59 -31.03 -13.72
CA ASN A 882 14.96 -30.54 -13.54
C ASN A 882 15.49 -29.74 -14.74
N HIS A 883 14.68 -29.50 -15.78
CA HIS A 883 15.10 -28.83 -17.01
C HIS A 883 14.26 -27.58 -17.30
N GLU A 884 14.80 -26.40 -17.01
CA GLU A 884 14.15 -25.10 -17.22
C GLU A 884 13.68 -24.92 -18.68
N LEU A 885 14.43 -25.43 -19.66
CA LEU A 885 14.05 -25.40 -21.07
C LEU A 885 12.71 -26.11 -21.34
N PHE A 886 12.42 -27.22 -20.64
CA PHE A 886 11.20 -28.00 -20.86
C PHE A 886 9.96 -27.30 -20.29
N TYR A 887 10.11 -26.53 -19.21
CA TYR A 887 9.07 -25.66 -18.69
C TYR A 887 8.59 -24.68 -19.77
N TYR A 888 9.52 -23.96 -20.41
CA TYR A 888 9.18 -23.01 -21.46
C TYR A 888 8.56 -23.66 -22.71
N LEU A 889 8.95 -24.89 -23.06
CA LEU A 889 8.44 -25.58 -24.24
C LEU A 889 6.96 -26.00 -24.12
N VAL A 890 6.39 -26.05 -22.90
CA VAL A 890 5.00 -26.44 -22.73
C VAL A 890 4.02 -25.49 -23.37
N PHE A 891 4.25 -24.18 -23.33
CA PHE A 891 3.40 -23.21 -24.04
C PHE A 891 3.30 -23.58 -25.53
N PHE A 892 4.43 -23.90 -26.16
CA PHE A 892 4.50 -24.23 -27.59
C PHE A 892 3.82 -25.56 -27.93
N LYS A 893 3.62 -26.46 -26.96
CA LYS A 893 2.93 -27.75 -27.15
C LYS A 893 1.49 -27.54 -27.58
N PHE A 894 0.85 -26.49 -27.05
CA PHE A 894 -0.56 -26.16 -27.29
C PHE A 894 -0.78 -25.19 -28.46
N LEU A 895 0.29 -24.86 -29.18
CA LEU A 895 0.18 -24.13 -30.43
C LEU A 895 -0.20 -25.05 -31.58
N TYR A 896 -1.20 -24.66 -32.35
CA TYR A 896 -1.59 -25.33 -33.59
C TYR A 896 -1.67 -24.32 -34.73
N ARG A 897 -1.56 -24.81 -35.97
CA ARG A 897 -1.68 -23.97 -37.15
C ARG A 897 -3.14 -24.00 -37.62
N SER A 898 -3.76 -22.83 -37.73
CA SER A 898 -5.09 -22.67 -38.30
C SER A 898 -5.11 -23.04 -39.80
N GLU A 899 -6.31 -23.16 -40.37
CA GLU A 899 -6.47 -23.37 -41.82
C GLU A 899 -5.86 -22.24 -42.65
N GLU A 900 -5.82 -21.02 -42.09
CA GLU A 900 -5.20 -19.84 -42.70
C GLU A 900 -3.67 -19.82 -42.58
N GLY A 901 -3.10 -20.82 -41.91
CA GLY A 901 -1.66 -20.95 -41.75
C GLY A 901 -1.08 -20.11 -40.61
N THR A 902 -1.91 -19.46 -39.78
CA THR A 902 -1.50 -18.70 -38.59
C THR A 902 -1.41 -19.61 -37.36
N TYR A 903 -0.51 -19.32 -36.43
CA TYR A 903 -0.48 -20.05 -35.16
C TYR A 903 -1.60 -19.58 -34.23
N GLN A 904 -2.25 -20.51 -33.55
CA GLN A 904 -3.30 -20.31 -32.56
C GLN A 904 -2.94 -21.08 -31.28
N PHE A 905 -3.38 -20.59 -30.13
CA PHE A 905 -3.14 -21.22 -28.82
C PHE A 905 -4.40 -21.89 -28.30
N ASP A 906 -4.31 -23.18 -27.98
CA ASP A 906 -5.41 -23.94 -27.38
C ASP A 906 -5.41 -23.74 -25.85
N LYS A 907 -6.02 -22.63 -25.39
CA LYS A 907 -6.09 -22.22 -23.99
C LYS A 907 -6.67 -23.33 -23.10
N THR A 908 -7.80 -23.91 -23.51
CA THR A 908 -8.47 -24.98 -22.76
C THR A 908 -7.58 -26.20 -22.59
N ARG A 909 -6.85 -26.65 -23.62
CA ARG A 909 -5.93 -27.79 -23.46
C ARG A 909 -4.72 -27.45 -22.61
N TYR A 910 -4.21 -26.23 -22.70
CA TYR A 910 -3.12 -25.78 -21.85
C TYR A 910 -3.54 -25.75 -20.38
N GLU A 911 -4.66 -25.11 -20.03
CA GLU A 911 -5.18 -25.04 -18.66
C GLU A 911 -5.46 -26.43 -18.10
N ASN A 912 -6.09 -27.32 -18.87
CA ASN A 912 -6.29 -28.71 -18.47
C ASN A 912 -4.99 -29.49 -18.25
N TYR A 913 -3.92 -29.12 -18.96
CA TYR A 913 -2.61 -29.74 -18.79
C TYR A 913 -1.91 -29.21 -17.54
N VAL A 914 -1.91 -27.89 -17.35
CA VAL A 914 -1.35 -27.22 -16.17
C VAL A 914 -2.10 -27.65 -14.90
N ALA A 915 -3.43 -27.73 -14.92
CA ALA A 915 -4.20 -28.21 -13.76
C ALA A 915 -3.85 -29.65 -13.35
N LYS A 916 -3.38 -30.47 -14.31
CA LYS A 916 -2.89 -31.84 -14.05
C LYS A 916 -1.40 -31.90 -13.70
N ASN A 917 -0.68 -30.81 -13.95
CA ASN A 917 0.76 -30.69 -13.79
C ASN A 917 1.04 -29.27 -13.25
N PRO A 918 0.66 -29.00 -11.98
CA PRO A 918 0.67 -27.66 -11.39
C PRO A 918 2.05 -26.99 -11.42
N GLN A 919 3.13 -27.76 -11.51
CA GLN A 919 4.49 -27.26 -11.72
C GLN A 919 4.69 -26.46 -13.03
N PHE A 920 3.72 -26.46 -13.95
CA PHE A 920 3.71 -25.62 -15.17
C PHE A 920 2.82 -24.37 -15.05
N HIS A 921 2.25 -24.09 -13.87
CA HIS A 921 1.38 -22.94 -13.69
C HIS A 921 2.24 -21.66 -13.63
N PRO A 922 2.06 -20.71 -14.56
CA PRO A 922 2.91 -19.52 -14.66
C PRO A 922 2.81 -18.57 -13.47
N GLU A 923 1.75 -18.69 -12.66
CA GLU A 923 1.50 -17.83 -11.48
C GLU A 923 1.70 -18.56 -10.15
N LEU A 924 2.05 -19.85 -10.16
CA LEU A 924 2.55 -20.51 -8.95
C LEU A 924 4.05 -20.22 -8.91
N GLU A 925 4.45 -19.06 -8.39
CA GLU A 925 5.75 -18.96 -7.75
C GLU A 925 5.81 -20.09 -6.73
N ILE A 926 6.70 -21.03 -7.00
CA ILE A 926 6.74 -22.30 -6.32
C ILE A 926 7.27 -22.05 -4.90
N HIS A 927 6.40 -21.75 -3.95
CA HIS A 927 6.63 -22.09 -2.55
C HIS A 927 6.55 -23.62 -2.44
N GLU A 928 7.62 -24.30 -2.89
CA GLU A 928 7.75 -25.75 -2.82
C GLU A 928 7.96 -26.13 -1.35
N LYS A 929 6.87 -26.34 -0.60
CA LYS A 929 6.94 -27.26 0.54
C LYS A 929 7.28 -28.63 -0.06
N TYR A 930 8.53 -29.05 0.07
CA TYR A 930 9.01 -30.35 -0.40
C TYR A 930 8.22 -31.48 0.28
N GLU A 931 7.10 -31.91 -0.31
CA GLU A 931 6.47 -33.17 0.05
C GLU A 931 7.42 -34.31 -0.31
N PHE A 932 8.00 -34.94 0.71
CA PHE A 932 8.90 -36.08 0.58
C PHE A 932 8.15 -37.31 0.02
N LYS A 933 8.01 -37.42 -1.31
CA LYS A 933 7.46 -38.62 -1.98
C LYS A 933 8.54 -39.67 -2.16
N SER A 934 8.64 -40.61 -1.20
CA SER A 934 9.47 -41.81 -1.39
C SER A 934 8.83 -42.73 -2.44
N LYS A 935 9.35 -42.76 -3.68
CA LYS A 935 8.83 -43.58 -4.79
C LYS A 935 9.04 -45.12 -4.61
N ASN A 936 9.60 -45.59 -3.49
CA ASN A 936 10.06 -46.99 -3.33
C ASN A 936 9.51 -47.76 -2.11
N ALA A 937 8.51 -47.25 -1.39
CA ALA A 937 7.94 -47.94 -0.23
C ALA A 937 6.43 -48.17 -0.39
N ASN A 938 5.96 -49.40 -0.12
CA ASN A 938 4.54 -49.70 0.03
C ASN A 938 4.21 -49.74 1.53
N LEU A 939 3.29 -48.87 1.97
CA LEU A 939 2.79 -48.89 3.35
C LEU A 939 1.56 -49.82 3.42
N ALA A 940 1.64 -50.86 4.23
CA ALA A 940 0.50 -51.74 4.51
C ALA A 940 0.05 -51.52 5.95
N VAL A 941 -1.06 -50.81 6.14
CA VAL A 941 -1.65 -50.58 7.47
C VAL A 941 -2.59 -51.72 7.79
N ASN A 942 -2.35 -52.43 8.90
CA ASN A 942 -3.26 -53.47 9.38
C ASN A 942 -4.02 -52.97 10.60
N ILE A 943 -5.34 -53.01 10.53
CA ILE A 943 -6.24 -52.48 11.57
C ILE A 943 -6.81 -53.68 12.33
N GLN A 944 -6.53 -53.72 13.63
CA GLN A 944 -6.89 -54.79 14.59
C GLN A 944 -6.21 -56.17 14.40
N GLY A 945 -4.94 -56.20 13.99
CA GLY A 945 -4.10 -57.42 14.06
C GLY A 945 -3.66 -57.97 12.72
#